data_AF-A0A1I5JQ09-F1
#
_entry.id   AF-A0A1I5JQ09-F1
#
_cell.length_a   1.000
_cell.length_b   1.000
_cell.length_c   1.000
_cell.angle_alpha   90.00
_cell.angle_beta   90.00
_cell.angle_gamma   90.00
#
_symmetry.space_group_name_H-M   'P 1'
#
loop_
_entity.id
_entity.type
_entity.pdbx_description
1 polymer ?
#
loop_
_entity_poly.entity_id
_entity_poly.type
_entity_poly.pdbx_seq_one_letter_code
_entity_poly.pdbx_strand_id
1 'polypeptide(L)'
;MTGTDSASPIGSTGPVVLPGPSGGLTFVPDSTPLVGLNYYDGRYLRADDLNLERRAQRRYAEFSNQATGGPGPVWGFELDGLGTPSLSVAAGLAVAPAGQVLHLPVGVEADVAALTSRSPGSPPPTPPASSGFTECVRDVAELAAAVVPGTGLYLVCLAAATGLCGHAEVFGRPCDDGCVTATDRPYVVDGVTLLLRPLVLDLRPFSQPGVTRPELHLRSQVASAWFAEERRAAGSGLSAAGLGSGLWRAGAGSLAGEDVVPLGVLGWDGSRITLLDVWTARRERMEPSPRSHWAGRVEQRPWPVFLAQVLQFQSQLAAAPAPAAPASVPARVLVDRGFVSAPAAFYLAIDPAGDVRGQVQDLLGPGVEQRLCAVRRDQVPHELERAQHMDRISLLRGIADPAAREQVDVLVPDGVLQSTEGPRTGIGFAVDLYLGVPGKESEPGRRAAGDPARLHLWGAGRIGFGRAIDVRSAVAAAGTRELGPLVRLLGGLLSDGTEVTTAGDRLAEMSFGISQAPNERIAETARAVLGATARSRTEGGRGPVTVSGRSGARVVALLVSLTVDDDPFSLRPLEETVCEFCLEAHLPAGNTGHLDVRLPARLRRLPSSAVATQDGEVALELSGVPFVGGDASPRSVVVRLLVRRDEQADGRQVLRVSTADRTITADVGWRGTPVEALGEATVRVGTPSAGEPAEDGEPAGTQEETRRTVATLRALEDARISSPGDPYRVVAVHALTILSGAHPDDPGYVETQARLLFPAEQGTTATTQVRAATDWVLVRRRRREDCEDTVVLPTPVSPVTAWVLRVPSEAEVPDVVVGVRTGEDPPQEGWARADLVFAQGTDDLLTPAPQWQTRYRQVNGGSRIALVGYTGAAGSEAVTTGIGRLTAVVGALTPDVELDPGEVMDFVPAPAAELVLPGTDGSVFLVTYDRDPKPDPDELAVIVVDVRSEETGLRSAVLDGRAEDVPGADPALLHEIGSVSATSLDLPDVEMETRRKLVELTVSQRSLQAVVWTHADLNGEVRDSLRALAGQVVDWLKGLPEMAGLTGPEVKPVTFDRGTDGAAARLYLLIAPPAEFG
;
A
#
# COMPACT_ATOMS: atom_id res chain seq x y z
N MET A 1 14.66 25.48 -80.02
CA MET A 1 15.14 26.01 -78.72
C MET A 1 13.91 26.27 -77.88
N THR A 2 13.49 25.23 -77.18
CA THR A 2 12.30 25.16 -76.33
C THR A 2 12.80 25.20 -74.90
N GLY A 3 12.60 26.33 -74.23
CA GLY A 3 12.92 26.55 -72.83
C GLY A 3 11.90 27.53 -72.28
N THR A 4 10.65 27.10 -72.17
CA THR A 4 9.66 27.77 -71.35
C THR A 4 9.88 27.33 -69.91
N ASP A 5 10.89 27.90 -69.26
CA ASP A 5 10.92 27.91 -67.80
C ASP A 5 9.70 28.71 -67.35
N SER A 6 8.75 28.02 -66.73
CA SER A 6 7.63 28.64 -66.04
C SER A 6 8.21 29.43 -64.87
N ALA A 7 8.42 30.73 -65.07
CA ALA A 7 8.79 31.64 -64.00
C ALA A 7 7.75 31.52 -62.88
N SER A 8 8.17 31.06 -61.70
CA SER A 8 7.33 31.07 -60.51
C SER A 8 6.86 32.52 -60.28
N PRO A 9 5.58 32.77 -59.96
CA PRO A 9 5.06 34.13 -59.73
C PRO A 9 5.73 34.83 -58.52
N ILE A 10 6.53 34.11 -57.75
CA ILE A 10 7.35 34.55 -56.62
C ILE A 10 8.81 34.50 -57.10
N GLY A 11 9.35 35.64 -57.53
CA GLY A 11 10.63 35.72 -58.26
C GLY A 11 11.91 35.56 -57.43
N SER A 12 11.94 34.71 -56.39
CA SER A 12 13.15 34.40 -55.62
C SER A 12 13.48 32.91 -55.65
N THR A 13 14.72 32.56 -55.30
CA THR A 13 15.22 31.18 -55.24
C THR A 13 15.24 30.63 -53.80
N GLY A 14 14.34 31.10 -52.92
CA GLY A 14 14.31 30.71 -51.51
C GLY A 14 13.18 31.37 -50.71
N PRO A 15 12.66 30.72 -49.65
CA PRO A 15 11.47 31.16 -48.93
C PRO A 15 11.59 32.60 -48.42
N VAL A 16 10.56 33.40 -48.69
CA VAL A 16 10.50 34.79 -48.20
C VAL A 16 10.17 34.78 -46.71
N VAL A 17 11.07 35.37 -45.91
CA VAL A 17 10.91 35.50 -44.45
C VAL A 17 10.38 36.88 -44.11
N LEU A 18 9.21 36.94 -43.47
CA LEU A 18 8.55 38.17 -43.06
C LEU A 18 8.27 38.15 -41.54
N PRO A 19 8.25 39.31 -40.87
CA PRO A 19 7.74 39.39 -39.50
C PRO A 19 6.24 39.03 -39.49
N GLY A 20 5.86 38.07 -38.65
CA GLY A 20 4.48 37.58 -38.60
C GLY A 20 3.52 38.52 -37.85
N PRO A 21 2.24 38.62 -38.28
CA PRO A 21 1.25 39.48 -37.64
C PRO A 21 0.89 39.04 -36.21
N SER A 22 1.15 37.77 -35.87
CA SER A 22 0.84 37.13 -34.59
C SER A 22 2.03 37.09 -33.61
N GLY A 23 3.13 37.77 -33.97
CA GLY A 23 4.46 37.52 -33.42
C GLY A 23 5.10 36.26 -34.02
N GLY A 24 6.42 36.27 -34.20
CA GLY A 24 7.19 35.19 -34.83
C GLY A 24 7.69 35.49 -36.25
N LEU A 25 8.07 34.43 -36.97
CA LEU A 25 8.64 34.47 -38.32
C LEU A 25 7.73 33.76 -39.32
N THR A 26 7.25 34.50 -40.31
CA THR A 26 6.44 33.97 -41.41
C THR A 26 7.33 33.53 -42.56
N PHE A 27 7.17 32.28 -42.99
CA PHE A 27 7.80 31.69 -44.15
C PHE A 27 6.77 31.54 -45.27
N VAL A 28 7.04 32.17 -46.41
CA VAL A 28 6.26 31.99 -47.65
C VAL A 28 7.11 31.20 -48.64
N PRO A 29 6.83 29.91 -48.88
CA PRO A 29 7.64 29.09 -49.77
C PRO A 29 7.41 29.46 -51.24
N ASP A 30 8.49 29.66 -52.00
CA ASP A 30 8.42 30.01 -53.43
C ASP A 30 7.80 28.89 -54.29
N SER A 31 7.79 27.65 -53.77
CA SER A 31 7.22 26.45 -54.38
C SER A 31 5.88 26.03 -53.77
N THR A 32 5.24 26.88 -52.96
CA THR A 32 3.96 26.51 -52.34
C THR A 32 2.90 26.25 -53.42
N PRO A 33 2.19 25.10 -53.39
CA PRO A 33 1.04 24.87 -54.27
C PRO A 33 -0.19 25.69 -53.84
N LEU A 34 -0.15 26.31 -52.66
CA LEU A 34 -1.25 27.10 -52.09
C LEU A 34 -1.21 28.55 -52.58
N VAL A 35 -1.31 28.72 -53.90
CA VAL A 35 -1.41 30.03 -54.56
C VAL A 35 -2.84 30.23 -55.07
N GLY A 36 -3.50 31.28 -54.57
CA GLY A 36 -4.80 31.72 -55.05
C GLY A 36 -4.71 32.96 -55.94
N LEU A 37 -5.75 33.20 -56.74
CA LEU A 37 -5.91 34.47 -57.45
C LEU A 37 -6.41 35.55 -56.49
N ASN A 38 -5.80 36.73 -56.53
CA ASN A 38 -6.30 37.93 -55.89
C ASN A 38 -7.11 38.74 -56.91
N TYR A 39 -8.43 38.78 -56.74
CA TYR A 39 -9.31 39.55 -57.62
C TYR A 39 -9.31 41.02 -57.19
N TYR A 40 -9.03 41.91 -58.12
CA TYR A 40 -9.13 43.37 -57.97
C TYR A 40 -9.78 43.99 -59.21
N ASP A 41 -10.45 45.12 -59.04
CA ASP A 41 -11.19 45.78 -60.12
C ASP A 41 -10.23 46.28 -61.20
N GLY A 42 -10.57 45.99 -62.46
CA GLY A 42 -9.74 46.34 -63.63
C GLY A 42 -9.11 45.16 -64.37
N ARG A 43 -9.50 43.92 -64.06
CA ARG A 43 -9.06 42.71 -64.79
C ARG A 43 -10.19 41.76 -65.22
N TYR A 44 -11.33 41.69 -64.51
CA TYR A 44 -12.46 40.76 -64.74
C TYR A 44 -13.83 41.34 -64.25
N LEU A 45 -14.86 40.48 -64.07
CA LEU A 45 -16.11 40.75 -63.31
C LEU A 45 -15.81 41.46 -61.97
N ARG A 46 -16.82 42.06 -61.31
CA ARG A 46 -16.67 42.75 -60.01
C ARG A 46 -15.83 41.90 -59.05
N ALA A 47 -14.68 42.42 -58.64
CA ALA A 47 -13.71 41.67 -57.86
C ALA A 47 -14.29 41.18 -56.53
N ASP A 48 -15.21 41.95 -55.96
CA ASP A 48 -15.91 41.62 -54.72
C ASP A 48 -16.71 40.30 -54.81
N ASP A 49 -17.38 40.04 -55.93
CA ASP A 49 -18.19 38.82 -56.11
C ASP A 49 -17.30 37.58 -56.19
N LEU A 50 -16.18 37.68 -56.91
CA LEU A 50 -15.20 36.59 -57.03
C LEU A 50 -14.44 36.38 -55.71
N ASN A 51 -14.13 37.46 -54.97
CA ASN A 51 -13.55 37.37 -53.63
C ASN A 51 -14.54 36.79 -52.61
N LEU A 52 -15.86 37.02 -52.77
CA LEU A 52 -16.89 36.39 -51.96
C LEU A 52 -16.93 34.87 -52.20
N GLU A 53 -17.00 34.45 -53.46
CA GLU A 53 -17.00 33.02 -53.83
C GLU A 53 -15.72 32.31 -53.36
N ARG A 54 -14.56 32.93 -53.55
CA ARG A 54 -13.27 32.41 -53.05
C ARG A 54 -13.28 32.24 -51.52
N ARG A 55 -13.79 33.23 -50.79
CA ARG A 55 -13.92 33.15 -49.32
C ARG A 55 -14.87 32.04 -48.92
N ALA A 56 -15.99 31.87 -49.62
CA ALA A 56 -16.95 30.80 -49.37
C ALA A 56 -16.30 29.42 -49.58
N GLN A 57 -15.56 29.22 -50.68
CA GLN A 57 -14.85 27.96 -50.96
C GLN A 57 -13.78 27.65 -49.91
N ARG A 58 -12.99 28.65 -49.48
CA ARG A 58 -12.04 28.49 -48.37
C ARG A 58 -12.76 28.10 -47.07
N ARG A 59 -13.88 28.78 -46.77
CA ARG A 59 -14.71 28.47 -45.60
C ARG A 59 -15.26 27.04 -45.63
N TYR A 60 -15.67 26.54 -46.80
CA TYR A 60 -16.10 25.15 -46.95
C TYR A 60 -14.98 24.16 -46.65
N ALA A 61 -13.76 24.41 -47.13
CA ALA A 61 -12.60 23.59 -46.81
C ALA A 61 -12.24 23.65 -45.32
N GLU A 62 -12.26 24.85 -44.72
CA GLU A 62 -12.05 25.06 -43.29
C GLU A 62 -13.06 24.26 -42.45
N PHE A 63 -14.36 24.36 -42.75
CA PHE A 63 -15.39 23.59 -42.06
C PHE A 63 -15.26 22.08 -42.27
N SER A 64 -14.91 21.64 -43.48
CA SER A 64 -14.63 20.23 -43.76
C SER A 64 -13.48 19.71 -42.90
N ASN A 65 -12.40 20.50 -42.79
CA ASN A 65 -11.22 20.17 -42.00
C ASN A 65 -11.50 20.17 -40.50
N GLN A 66 -12.34 21.09 -40.01
CA GLN A 66 -12.81 21.09 -38.62
C GLN A 66 -13.65 19.84 -38.29
N ALA A 67 -14.43 19.34 -39.25
CA ALA A 67 -15.31 18.19 -39.06
C ALA A 67 -14.58 16.83 -39.06
N THR A 68 -13.53 16.66 -39.87
CA THR A 68 -12.98 15.31 -40.18
C THR A 68 -11.84 14.82 -39.29
N GLY A 69 -11.09 15.66 -38.56
CA GLY A 69 -9.88 15.15 -37.89
C GLY A 69 -9.19 15.98 -36.81
N GLY A 70 -9.79 17.07 -36.32
CA GLY A 70 -9.16 17.90 -35.28
C GLY A 70 -7.89 18.64 -35.72
N PRO A 71 -7.38 19.59 -34.95
CA PRO A 71 -6.13 20.29 -35.28
C PRO A 71 -4.91 19.39 -35.07
N GLY A 72 -3.84 19.65 -35.83
CA GLY A 72 -2.56 18.95 -35.65
C GLY A 72 -1.79 18.70 -36.95
N PRO A 73 -0.53 18.24 -36.85
CA PRO A 73 0.23 17.74 -37.98
C PRO A 73 -0.43 16.50 -38.60
N VAL A 74 -0.41 16.44 -39.92
CA VAL A 74 -0.76 15.28 -40.73
C VAL A 74 0.48 14.44 -41.02
N TRP A 75 1.58 15.11 -41.37
CA TRP A 75 2.92 14.51 -41.54
C TRP A 75 3.99 15.61 -41.46
N GLY A 76 5.24 15.23 -41.19
CA GLY A 76 6.39 16.13 -41.19
C GLY A 76 6.45 17.07 -39.98
N PHE A 77 7.03 18.26 -40.18
CA PHE A 77 7.31 19.25 -39.13
C PHE A 77 8.15 18.69 -37.96
N GLU A 78 9.12 17.84 -38.26
CA GLU A 78 10.13 17.44 -37.29
C GLU A 78 10.92 18.68 -36.85
N LEU A 79 11.23 18.73 -35.54
CA LEU A 79 12.06 19.78 -34.95
C LEU A 79 13.47 19.25 -34.72
N ASP A 80 14.47 20.04 -35.09
CA ASP A 80 15.88 19.77 -34.78
C ASP A 80 16.62 21.08 -34.45
N GLY A 81 17.76 21.00 -33.78
CA GLY A 81 18.53 22.15 -33.31
C GLY A 81 19.00 22.05 -31.86
N LEU A 82 18.84 20.90 -31.21
CA LEU A 82 19.28 20.70 -29.82
C LEU A 82 20.79 21.03 -29.68
N GLY A 83 21.13 21.89 -28.71
CA GLY A 83 22.49 22.37 -28.50
C GLY A 83 22.93 23.53 -29.41
N THR A 84 22.07 24.01 -30.30
CA THR A 84 22.35 25.10 -31.25
C THR A 84 21.49 26.34 -30.95
N PRO A 85 21.85 27.54 -31.46
CA PRO A 85 21.00 28.74 -31.36
C PRO A 85 19.83 28.76 -32.36
N SER A 86 19.81 27.84 -33.32
CA SER A 86 18.79 27.77 -34.37
C SER A 86 17.80 26.65 -34.13
N LEU A 87 16.53 26.90 -34.44
CA LEU A 87 15.51 25.88 -34.55
C LEU A 87 15.24 25.59 -36.03
N SER A 88 15.44 24.34 -36.44
CA SER A 88 15.06 23.86 -37.75
C SER A 88 13.71 23.13 -37.69
N VAL A 89 12.89 23.37 -38.71
CA VAL A 89 11.56 22.76 -38.87
C VAL A 89 11.51 22.14 -40.27
N ALA A 90 11.33 20.83 -40.33
CA ALA A 90 11.26 20.10 -41.58
C ALA A 90 9.97 20.42 -42.37
N ALA A 91 9.95 20.05 -43.65
CA ALA A 91 8.76 20.13 -44.50
C ALA A 91 7.58 19.37 -43.85
N GLY A 92 6.36 19.83 -44.07
CA GLY A 92 5.20 19.28 -43.37
C GLY A 92 3.85 19.80 -43.84
N LEU A 93 2.81 19.10 -43.40
CA LEU A 93 1.41 19.47 -43.57
C LEU A 93 0.69 19.37 -42.22
N ALA A 94 -0.07 20.41 -41.87
CA ALA A 94 -0.86 20.46 -40.65
C ALA A 94 -2.18 21.20 -40.89
N VAL A 95 -3.11 21.04 -39.97
CA VAL A 95 -4.39 21.74 -39.96
C VAL A 95 -4.53 22.50 -38.65
N ALA A 96 -4.76 23.81 -38.74
CA ALA A 96 -4.99 24.67 -37.58
C ALA A 96 -6.40 24.46 -36.98
N PRO A 97 -6.67 24.86 -35.73
CA PRO A 97 -7.99 24.77 -35.11
C PRO A 97 -9.14 25.36 -35.95
N ALA A 98 -8.90 26.46 -36.68
CA ALA A 98 -9.86 27.06 -37.59
C ALA A 98 -10.04 26.29 -38.91
N GLY A 99 -9.36 25.15 -39.10
CA GLY A 99 -9.45 24.32 -40.30
C GLY A 99 -8.53 24.78 -41.44
N GLN A 100 -7.69 25.77 -41.20
CA GLN A 100 -6.72 26.28 -42.19
C GLN A 100 -5.58 25.29 -42.40
N VAL A 101 -5.17 25.13 -43.66
CA VAL A 101 -4.08 24.24 -44.03
C VAL A 101 -2.75 24.97 -43.89
N LEU A 102 -1.83 24.38 -43.12
CA LEU A 102 -0.45 24.83 -42.98
C LEU A 102 0.43 23.90 -43.79
N HIS A 103 1.04 24.40 -44.85
CA HIS A 103 1.89 23.59 -45.73
C HIS A 103 3.25 24.24 -45.93
N LEU A 104 4.29 23.48 -45.61
CA LEU A 104 5.67 23.87 -45.78
C LEU A 104 6.36 22.81 -46.68
N PRO A 105 6.61 23.10 -47.97
CA PRO A 105 7.16 22.13 -48.92
C PRO A 105 8.67 21.88 -48.72
N VAL A 106 9.38 22.75 -48.01
CA VAL A 106 10.83 22.68 -47.77
C VAL A 106 11.12 23.05 -46.32
N GLY A 107 12.11 22.41 -45.70
CA GLY A 107 12.49 22.75 -44.33
C GLY A 107 12.97 24.20 -44.19
N VAL A 108 12.75 24.79 -43.02
CA VAL A 108 13.16 26.17 -42.69
C VAL A 108 13.95 26.20 -41.39
N GLU A 109 14.79 27.22 -41.24
CA GLU A 109 15.59 27.44 -40.04
C GLU A 109 15.31 28.85 -39.50
N ALA A 110 15.23 28.96 -38.17
CA ALA A 110 14.97 30.20 -37.47
C ALA A 110 15.89 30.35 -36.25
N ASP A 111 16.51 31.52 -36.10
CA ASP A 111 17.23 31.88 -34.89
C ASP A 111 16.26 32.01 -33.70
N VAL A 112 16.56 31.33 -32.58
CA VAL A 112 15.66 31.29 -31.42
C VAL A 112 15.57 32.66 -30.74
N ALA A 113 16.66 33.42 -30.67
CA ALA A 113 16.61 34.78 -30.10
C ALA A 113 15.74 35.73 -30.94
N ALA A 114 15.73 35.54 -32.26
CA ALA A 114 14.86 36.25 -33.19
C ALA A 114 13.39 35.83 -33.07
N LEU A 115 13.10 34.60 -32.63
CA LEU A 115 11.75 34.14 -32.31
C LEU A 115 11.27 34.65 -30.95
N THR A 116 12.10 34.58 -29.90
CA THR A 116 11.72 35.04 -28.55
C THR A 116 11.51 36.55 -28.49
N SER A 117 12.38 37.34 -29.15
CA SER A 117 12.22 38.80 -29.24
C SER A 117 10.94 39.25 -29.95
N ARG A 118 10.37 38.39 -30.80
CA ARG A 118 9.12 38.64 -31.54
C ARG A 118 7.92 37.92 -30.94
N SER A 119 8.09 37.22 -29.82
CA SER A 119 7.00 36.53 -29.14
C SER A 119 6.19 37.55 -28.33
N PRO A 120 4.85 37.60 -28.46
CA PRO A 120 4.01 38.44 -27.62
C PRO A 120 4.17 37.97 -26.17
N GLY A 121 4.74 38.82 -25.32
CA GLY A 121 4.94 38.51 -23.90
C GLY A 121 6.38 38.18 -23.47
N SER A 122 7.41 38.54 -24.24
CA SER A 122 8.78 38.51 -23.71
C SER A 122 8.85 39.37 -22.43
N PRO A 123 9.27 38.85 -21.26
CA PRO A 123 9.51 39.69 -20.10
C PRO A 123 10.61 40.70 -20.46
N PRO A 124 10.49 41.98 -20.06
CA PRO A 124 11.52 42.97 -20.33
C PRO A 124 12.84 42.55 -19.65
N PRO A 125 14.01 42.90 -20.24
CA PRO A 125 15.28 42.71 -19.55
C PRO A 125 15.25 43.46 -18.22
N THR A 126 15.60 42.78 -17.14
CA THR A 126 15.57 43.30 -15.77
C THR A 126 16.45 44.57 -15.67
N PRO A 127 15.89 45.77 -15.39
CA PRO A 127 16.71 46.94 -15.13
C PRO A 127 17.36 46.84 -13.73
N PRO A 128 18.54 47.45 -13.50
CA PRO A 128 19.18 47.43 -12.19
C PRO A 128 18.27 48.10 -11.15
N ALA A 129 18.14 47.42 -10.00
CA ALA A 129 17.20 47.77 -8.94
C ALA A 129 17.37 49.23 -8.47
N SER A 130 16.34 50.05 -8.68
CA SER A 130 16.14 51.29 -7.95
C SER A 130 15.11 51.06 -6.84
N SER A 131 15.56 51.23 -5.61
CA SER A 131 14.74 51.16 -4.39
C SER A 131 13.63 52.22 -4.39
N GLY A 132 12.37 51.79 -4.31
CA GLY A 132 11.22 52.68 -4.11
C GLY A 132 9.96 51.90 -3.77
N PHE A 133 9.37 52.20 -2.60
CA PHE A 133 8.16 51.60 -2.05
C PHE A 133 6.99 51.60 -3.05
N THR A 134 6.36 50.45 -3.25
CA THR A 134 5.11 50.29 -4.02
C THR A 134 4.09 49.43 -3.26
N GLU A 135 2.81 49.62 -3.61
CA GLU A 135 1.61 49.04 -3.00
C GLU A 135 1.66 47.52 -2.80
N CYS A 136 1.04 47.04 -1.71
CA CYS A 136 0.83 45.62 -1.41
C CYS A 136 -0.10 44.98 -2.45
N VAL A 137 0.47 44.55 -3.57
CA VAL A 137 -0.12 43.49 -4.40
C VAL A 137 0.10 42.18 -3.63
N ARG A 138 -0.96 41.40 -3.44
CA ARG A 138 -0.88 40.03 -2.90
C ARG A 138 0.26 39.29 -3.59
N ASP A 139 1.26 38.87 -2.81
CA ASP A 139 2.29 37.93 -3.23
C ASP A 139 1.59 36.70 -3.81
N VAL A 140 1.59 36.59 -5.14
CA VAL A 140 1.60 35.28 -5.79
C VAL A 140 2.97 34.72 -5.46
N ALA A 141 3.06 34.07 -4.31
CA ALA A 141 4.25 33.35 -3.87
C ALA A 141 4.86 32.61 -5.06
N GLU A 142 6.17 32.78 -5.25
CA GLU A 142 6.98 32.19 -6.30
C GLU A 142 6.54 30.76 -6.68
N LEU A 143 5.77 30.64 -7.76
CA LEU A 143 5.41 29.35 -8.37
C LEU A 143 6.52 28.80 -9.27
N ALA A 144 7.67 29.46 -9.34
CA ALA A 144 8.83 29.02 -10.10
C ALA A 144 9.76 28.19 -9.20
N ALA A 145 9.46 26.90 -9.02
CA ALA A 145 10.53 25.97 -8.68
C ALA A 145 11.52 26.00 -9.86
N ALA A 146 12.74 26.45 -9.59
CA ALA A 146 13.77 26.65 -10.60
C ALA A 146 13.91 25.40 -11.49
N VAL A 147 13.45 25.52 -12.74
CA VAL A 147 14.12 24.94 -13.90
C VAL A 147 15.61 25.20 -13.73
N VAL A 148 16.49 24.30 -14.21
CA VAL A 148 17.95 24.54 -14.31
C VAL A 148 18.21 26.05 -14.45
N PRO A 149 18.78 26.72 -13.42
CA PRO A 149 18.74 28.17 -13.34
C PRO A 149 19.16 28.82 -14.66
N GLY A 150 18.27 29.65 -15.24
CA GLY A 150 18.51 30.33 -16.51
C GLY A 150 17.87 29.71 -17.77
N THR A 151 17.22 28.54 -17.69
CA THR A 151 16.48 27.98 -18.85
C THR A 151 15.01 28.41 -18.85
N GLY A 152 14.59 29.16 -19.87
CA GLY A 152 13.18 29.46 -20.15
C GLY A 152 12.52 28.36 -20.99
N LEU A 153 11.29 27.99 -20.67
CA LEU A 153 10.51 27.01 -21.45
C LEU A 153 9.57 27.72 -22.43
N TYR A 154 9.48 27.19 -23.64
CA TYR A 154 8.65 27.71 -24.71
C TYR A 154 7.89 26.59 -25.42
N LEU A 155 6.66 26.86 -25.81
CA LEU A 155 5.91 26.04 -26.74
C LEU A 155 6.21 26.50 -28.17
N VAL A 156 6.62 25.56 -29.01
CA VAL A 156 6.85 25.80 -30.45
C VAL A 156 5.52 25.64 -31.19
N CYS A 157 5.09 26.68 -31.90
CA CYS A 157 3.79 26.71 -32.57
C CYS A 157 3.91 27.13 -34.04
N LEU A 158 3.01 26.60 -34.86
CA LEU A 158 2.74 27.09 -36.22
C LEU A 158 1.41 27.82 -36.29
N ALA A 159 1.34 28.90 -37.05
CA ALA A 159 0.11 29.61 -37.39
C ALA A 159 0.02 29.84 -38.90
N ALA A 160 -1.19 30.00 -39.43
CA ALA A 160 -1.37 30.36 -40.83
C ALA A 160 -0.94 31.81 -41.07
N ALA A 161 -0.40 32.08 -42.25
CA ALA A 161 -0.19 33.42 -42.76
C ALA A 161 -0.69 33.51 -44.19
N THR A 162 -1.23 34.67 -44.56
CA THR A 162 -1.64 34.93 -45.94
C THR A 162 -1.07 36.27 -46.38
N GLY A 163 -0.44 36.29 -47.55
CA GLY A 163 0.15 37.49 -48.14
C GLY A 163 -0.29 37.70 -49.58
N LEU A 164 -0.12 38.91 -50.09
CA LEU A 164 -0.32 39.23 -51.51
C LEU A 164 1.03 39.29 -52.23
N CYS A 165 1.14 38.74 -53.44
CA CYS A 165 2.39 38.75 -54.21
C CYS A 165 2.18 38.94 -55.73
N GLY A 166 3.29 39.10 -56.46
CA GLY A 166 3.32 39.39 -57.91
C GLY A 166 3.07 40.86 -58.24
N HIS A 167 3.22 41.28 -59.49
CA HIS A 167 2.78 42.61 -59.95
C HIS A 167 2.00 42.43 -61.25
N ALA A 168 0.84 43.07 -61.36
CA ALA A 168 0.05 43.08 -62.58
C ALA A 168 -0.58 44.45 -62.79
N GLU A 169 -0.70 44.85 -64.06
CA GLU A 169 -1.36 46.11 -64.44
C GLU A 169 -2.86 46.09 -64.08
N VAL A 170 -3.37 47.25 -63.71
CA VAL A 170 -4.79 47.51 -63.43
C VAL A 170 -5.36 48.30 -64.62
N PHE A 171 -6.28 47.70 -65.39
CA PHE A 171 -6.91 48.37 -66.53
C PHE A 171 -8.21 49.09 -66.09
N GLY A 172 -8.49 50.27 -66.64
CA GLY A 172 -9.79 50.92 -66.45
C GLY A 172 -9.92 51.85 -65.24
N ARG A 173 -8.83 52.26 -64.58
CA ARG A 173 -8.84 53.48 -63.75
C ARG A 173 -8.74 54.71 -64.67
N PRO A 174 -9.79 55.55 -64.77
CA PRO A 174 -9.74 56.74 -65.61
C PRO A 174 -8.73 57.74 -65.02
N CYS A 175 -7.60 57.91 -65.71
CA CYS A 175 -6.61 59.00 -65.61
C CYS A 175 -6.50 59.72 -64.25
N ASP A 176 -5.95 59.05 -63.24
CA ASP A 176 -5.26 59.75 -62.15
C ASP A 176 -3.86 60.13 -62.68
N ASP A 177 -3.71 61.37 -63.15
CA ASP A 177 -2.51 62.10 -63.55
C ASP A 177 -1.22 61.31 -63.91
N GLY A 178 -1.01 61.05 -65.20
CA GLY A 178 0.31 60.90 -65.83
C GLY A 178 0.89 59.48 -65.95
N CYS A 179 0.74 58.84 -67.12
CA CYS A 179 1.53 57.75 -67.73
C CYS A 179 2.10 56.58 -66.88
N VAL A 180 1.74 56.41 -65.61
CA VAL A 180 2.10 55.23 -64.80
C VAL A 180 0.88 54.32 -64.72
N THR A 181 0.95 53.15 -65.35
CA THR A 181 -0.06 52.10 -65.17
C THR A 181 -0.09 51.70 -63.70
N ALA A 182 -1.24 51.91 -63.03
CA ALA A 182 -1.43 51.41 -61.68
C ALA A 182 -1.18 49.89 -61.67
N THR A 183 -0.41 49.41 -60.69
CA THR A 183 -0.14 47.98 -60.52
C THR A 183 -0.71 47.49 -59.20
N ASP A 184 -1.19 46.24 -59.19
CA ASP A 184 -1.67 45.56 -58.00
C ASP A 184 -1.07 44.14 -57.92
N ARG A 185 -1.29 43.44 -56.79
CA ARG A 185 -0.79 42.10 -56.50
C ARG A 185 -1.81 41.05 -56.97
N PRO A 186 -1.55 40.28 -58.04
CA PRO A 186 -2.53 39.35 -58.62
C PRO A 186 -2.67 38.02 -57.88
N TYR A 187 -1.81 37.72 -56.92
CA TYR A 187 -1.81 36.43 -56.22
C TYR A 187 -1.96 36.61 -54.72
N VAL A 188 -2.68 35.68 -54.09
CA VAL A 188 -2.67 35.43 -52.65
C VAL A 188 -1.84 34.18 -52.42
N VAL A 189 -0.89 34.24 -51.50
CA VAL A 189 -0.03 33.12 -51.13
C VAL A 189 -0.25 32.79 -49.67
N ASP A 190 -0.45 31.50 -49.38
CA ASP A 190 -0.52 31.00 -48.03
C ASP A 190 0.91 30.62 -47.56
N GLY A 191 1.27 31.05 -46.36
CA GLY A 191 2.54 30.77 -45.70
C GLY A 191 2.33 30.28 -44.27
N VAL A 192 3.43 30.00 -43.58
CA VAL A 192 3.42 29.45 -42.22
C VAL A 192 4.23 30.35 -41.30
N THR A 193 3.64 30.75 -40.17
CA THR A 193 4.33 31.50 -39.12
C THR A 193 4.81 30.55 -38.04
N LEU A 194 6.13 30.49 -37.82
CA LEU A 194 6.75 29.84 -36.68
C LEU A 194 6.85 30.84 -35.53
N LEU A 195 6.36 30.47 -34.36
CA LEU A 195 6.39 31.32 -33.17
C LEU A 195 6.64 30.52 -31.90
N LEU A 196 7.14 31.20 -30.87
CA LEU A 196 7.33 30.66 -29.53
C LEU A 196 6.31 31.27 -28.57
N ARG A 197 5.73 30.45 -27.69
CA ARG A 197 4.89 30.91 -26.58
C ARG A 197 5.59 30.60 -25.26
N PRO A 198 5.76 31.55 -24.33
CA PRO A 198 6.28 31.25 -23.00
C PRO A 198 5.45 30.16 -22.32
N LEU A 199 6.12 29.18 -21.71
CA LEU A 199 5.50 28.05 -21.04
C LEU A 199 5.88 28.04 -19.56
N VAL A 200 4.88 28.05 -18.69
CA VAL A 200 5.04 27.98 -17.23
C VAL A 200 4.38 26.70 -16.73
N LEU A 201 5.14 25.85 -16.05
CA LEU A 201 4.68 24.56 -15.53
C LEU A 201 5.08 24.39 -14.07
N ASP A 202 4.21 23.77 -13.27
CA ASP A 202 4.57 23.34 -11.91
C ASP A 202 5.30 21.98 -11.94
N LEU A 203 6.61 22.01 -11.73
CA LEU A 203 7.46 20.82 -11.73
C LEU A 203 7.61 20.17 -10.34
N ARG A 204 7.10 20.79 -9.27
CA ARG A 204 7.27 20.32 -7.89
C ARG A 204 6.74 18.90 -7.66
N PRO A 205 5.55 18.51 -8.18
CA PRO A 205 5.04 17.14 -8.01
C PRO A 205 5.91 16.05 -8.64
N PHE A 206 6.84 16.43 -9.51
CA PHE A 206 7.71 15.53 -10.27
C PHE A 206 9.18 15.65 -9.84
N SER A 207 9.42 16.21 -8.66
CA SER A 207 10.75 16.42 -8.09
C SER A 207 10.84 15.73 -6.73
N GLN A 208 11.92 15.00 -6.50
CA GLN A 208 12.21 14.33 -5.24
C GLN A 208 13.66 14.61 -4.80
N PRO A 209 13.87 15.27 -3.65
CA PRO A 209 15.20 15.58 -3.14
C PRO A 209 16.09 14.33 -3.02
N GLY A 210 17.35 14.44 -3.45
CA GLY A 210 18.32 13.32 -3.41
C GLY A 210 18.12 12.24 -4.48
N VAL A 211 17.01 12.27 -5.23
CA VAL A 211 16.72 11.33 -6.33
C VAL A 211 16.76 12.06 -7.68
N THR A 212 15.93 13.09 -7.85
CA THR A 212 15.85 13.83 -9.11
C THR A 212 16.95 14.89 -9.20
N ARG A 213 17.56 14.99 -10.36
CA ARG A 213 18.56 16.00 -10.74
C ARG A 213 18.01 16.88 -11.85
N PRO A 214 17.89 18.21 -11.68
CA PRO A 214 17.29 19.10 -12.68
C PRO A 214 17.90 18.95 -14.07
N GLU A 215 19.22 18.84 -14.19
CA GLU A 215 19.94 18.72 -15.46
C GLU A 215 19.63 17.42 -16.23
N LEU A 216 19.25 16.35 -15.53
CA LEU A 216 19.01 15.04 -16.12
C LEU A 216 17.51 14.75 -16.31
N HIS A 217 16.67 15.21 -15.37
CA HIS A 217 15.26 14.84 -15.30
C HIS A 217 14.32 15.87 -15.95
N LEU A 218 14.83 17.05 -16.34
CA LEU A 218 14.01 18.17 -16.83
C LEU A 218 13.04 17.75 -17.94
N ARG A 219 13.51 16.95 -18.92
CA ARG A 219 12.65 16.49 -20.03
C ARG A 219 11.43 15.71 -19.53
N SER A 220 11.64 14.73 -18.65
CA SER A 220 10.57 13.90 -18.11
C SER A 220 9.66 14.68 -17.14
N GLN A 221 10.23 15.63 -16.39
CA GLN A 221 9.47 16.53 -15.50
C GLN A 221 8.54 17.46 -16.29
N VAL A 222 9.06 18.13 -17.33
CA VAL A 222 8.29 19.00 -18.22
C VAL A 222 7.18 18.22 -18.92
N ALA A 223 7.48 17.03 -19.46
CA ALA A 223 6.47 16.18 -20.07
C ALA A 223 5.38 15.78 -19.07
N SER A 224 5.76 15.32 -17.87
CA SER A 224 4.81 14.90 -16.84
C SER A 224 3.92 16.04 -16.37
N ALA A 225 4.49 17.24 -16.18
CA ALA A 225 3.75 18.44 -15.79
C ALA A 225 2.79 18.90 -16.90
N TRP A 226 3.24 18.94 -18.16
CA TRP A 226 2.39 19.27 -19.30
C TRP A 226 1.18 18.34 -19.40
N PHE A 227 1.39 17.02 -19.35
CA PHE A 227 0.28 16.06 -19.45
C PHE A 227 -0.69 16.13 -18.25
N ALA A 228 -0.18 16.45 -17.06
CA ALA A 228 -1.01 16.66 -15.88
C ALA A 228 -1.87 17.93 -16.01
N GLU A 229 -1.30 19.01 -16.54
CA GLU A 229 -2.02 20.25 -16.82
C GLU A 229 -3.03 20.11 -17.95
N GLU A 230 -2.67 19.45 -19.05
CA GLU A 230 -3.58 19.18 -20.18
C GLU A 230 -4.82 18.38 -19.71
N ARG A 231 -4.62 17.38 -18.85
CA ARG A 231 -5.74 16.64 -18.25
C ARG A 231 -6.59 17.53 -17.32
N ARG A 232 -5.97 18.38 -16.51
CA ARG A 232 -6.68 19.30 -15.61
C ARG A 232 -7.50 20.32 -16.41
N ALA A 233 -6.92 20.85 -17.49
CA ALA A 233 -7.56 21.83 -18.38
C ALA A 233 -8.74 21.23 -19.15
N ALA A 234 -8.68 19.95 -19.52
CA ALA A 234 -9.82 19.26 -20.15
C ALA A 234 -11.05 19.24 -19.22
N GLY A 235 -10.84 19.04 -17.91
CA GLY A 235 -11.84 19.13 -16.84
C GLY A 235 -12.93 18.05 -16.91
N SER A 236 -12.99 17.17 -15.89
CA SER A 236 -14.06 16.17 -15.79
C SER A 236 -15.42 16.83 -15.61
N GLY A 237 -16.41 16.41 -16.41
CA GLY A 237 -17.81 16.71 -16.19
C GLY A 237 -18.51 15.70 -15.27
N LEU A 238 -17.81 14.63 -14.86
CA LEU A 238 -18.34 13.55 -14.03
C LEU A 238 -18.32 13.94 -12.55
N SER A 239 -19.15 14.92 -12.22
CA SER A 239 -19.54 15.26 -10.85
C SER A 239 -21.04 15.49 -10.83
N ALA A 240 -21.70 15.41 -9.66
CA ALA A 240 -23.12 15.69 -9.57
C ALA A 240 -23.48 17.08 -10.17
N ALA A 241 -22.68 18.10 -9.86
CA ALA A 241 -22.83 19.44 -10.44
C ALA A 241 -22.57 19.46 -11.95
N GLY A 242 -21.54 18.74 -12.42
CA GLY A 242 -21.23 18.62 -13.84
C GLY A 242 -22.34 17.93 -14.63
N LEU A 243 -22.88 16.82 -14.12
CA LEU A 243 -24.01 16.06 -14.67
C LEU A 243 -25.31 16.86 -14.70
N GLY A 244 -25.56 17.70 -13.68
CA GLY A 244 -26.70 18.62 -13.64
C GLY A 244 -26.55 19.89 -14.50
N SER A 245 -25.36 20.13 -15.07
CA SER A 245 -25.09 21.34 -15.85
C SER A 245 -25.72 21.31 -17.26
N GLY A 246 -25.85 22.49 -17.88
CA GLY A 246 -26.31 22.61 -19.27
C GLY A 246 -25.35 22.02 -20.32
N LEU A 247 -24.15 21.58 -19.94
CA LEU A 247 -23.12 21.04 -20.84
C LEU A 247 -23.66 19.92 -21.74
N TRP A 248 -24.43 18.99 -21.17
CA TRP A 248 -24.94 17.82 -21.88
C TRP A 248 -26.01 18.15 -22.93
N ARG A 249 -26.60 19.36 -22.86
CA ARG A 249 -27.56 19.86 -23.86
C ARG A 249 -26.90 20.65 -24.98
N ALA A 250 -25.70 21.20 -24.74
CA ALA A 250 -25.04 22.14 -25.65
C ALA A 250 -24.26 21.46 -26.79
N GLY A 251 -23.94 20.16 -26.67
CA GLY A 251 -23.06 19.48 -27.62
C GLY A 251 -21.58 19.83 -27.43
N ALA A 252 -20.70 19.28 -28.27
CA ALA A 252 -19.29 19.65 -28.24
C ALA A 252 -19.12 21.10 -28.72
N GLY A 253 -18.52 21.94 -27.89
CA GLY A 253 -18.17 23.30 -28.29
C GLY A 253 -17.15 23.31 -29.43
N SER A 254 -17.14 24.38 -30.23
CA SER A 254 -16.01 24.66 -31.13
C SER A 254 -14.73 24.75 -30.29
N LEU A 255 -13.60 24.26 -30.80
CA LEU A 255 -12.28 24.46 -30.21
C LEU A 255 -11.90 25.95 -30.33
N ALA A 256 -12.53 26.80 -29.52
CA ALA A 256 -12.24 28.22 -29.45
C ALA A 256 -10.98 28.41 -28.59
N GLY A 257 -9.82 28.31 -29.25
CA GLY A 257 -8.51 28.63 -28.69
C GLY A 257 -7.72 29.52 -29.65
N GLU A 258 -6.43 29.76 -29.35
CA GLU A 258 -5.51 30.36 -30.33
C GLU A 258 -5.41 29.45 -31.56
N ASP A 259 -5.51 30.03 -32.77
CA ASP A 259 -5.47 29.29 -34.04
C ASP A 259 -4.04 28.88 -34.43
N VAL A 260 -3.44 28.05 -33.57
CA VAL A 260 -2.05 27.59 -33.68
C VAL A 260 -1.95 26.08 -33.54
N VAL A 261 -0.93 25.49 -34.16
CA VAL A 261 -0.61 24.06 -34.09
C VAL A 261 0.67 23.88 -33.25
N PRO A 262 0.58 23.30 -32.05
CA PRO A 262 1.75 22.96 -31.24
C PRO A 262 2.61 21.87 -31.89
N LEU A 263 3.92 22.08 -31.95
CA LEU A 263 4.89 21.12 -32.49
C LEU A 263 5.78 20.46 -31.44
N GLY A 264 5.96 21.09 -30.27
CA GLY A 264 6.85 20.58 -29.23
C GLY A 264 7.17 21.63 -28.17
N VAL A 265 7.97 21.23 -27.19
CA VAL A 265 8.49 22.11 -26.14
C VAL A 265 9.98 22.32 -26.32
N LEU A 266 10.41 23.57 -26.17
CA LEU A 266 11.79 24.03 -26.30
C LEU A 266 12.24 24.68 -24.99
N GLY A 267 13.43 24.31 -24.52
CA GLY A 267 14.13 25.00 -23.44
C GLY A 267 15.26 25.85 -24.01
N TRP A 268 15.35 27.10 -23.56
CA TRP A 268 16.31 28.09 -24.04
C TRP A 268 17.07 28.73 -22.87
N ASP A 269 18.40 28.66 -22.88
CA ASP A 269 19.25 29.23 -21.81
C ASP A 269 19.71 30.68 -22.08
N GLY A 270 19.22 31.29 -23.17
CA GLY A 270 19.70 32.59 -23.65
C GLY A 270 20.68 32.49 -24.82
N SER A 271 21.28 31.33 -25.05
CA SER A 271 22.31 31.12 -26.08
C SER A 271 22.13 29.87 -26.95
N ARG A 272 21.54 28.80 -26.40
CA ARG A 272 21.34 27.53 -27.11
C ARG A 272 20.08 26.82 -26.62
N ILE A 273 19.57 25.92 -27.46
CA ILE A 273 18.47 25.03 -27.12
C ILE A 273 18.98 23.96 -26.15
N THR A 274 18.49 23.96 -24.91
CA THR A 274 18.88 23.01 -23.84
C THR A 274 17.91 21.84 -23.70
N LEU A 275 16.68 22.00 -24.17
CA LEU A 275 15.65 20.97 -24.20
C LEU A 275 14.90 21.08 -25.53
N LEU A 276 14.64 19.95 -26.17
CA LEU A 276 13.74 19.89 -27.32
C LEU A 276 12.96 18.57 -27.25
N ASP A 277 11.66 18.64 -26.99
CA ASP A 277 10.77 17.47 -26.94
C ASP A 277 9.51 17.70 -27.77
N VAL A 278 9.46 17.02 -28.92
CA VAL A 278 8.37 17.11 -29.90
C VAL A 278 7.06 16.57 -29.30
N TRP A 279 7.12 15.41 -28.64
CA TRP A 279 5.93 14.64 -28.26
C TRP A 279 5.22 15.17 -27.02
N THR A 280 5.86 16.01 -26.21
CA THR A 280 5.21 16.65 -25.07
C THR A 280 3.95 17.39 -25.50
N ALA A 281 4.02 18.19 -26.58
CA ALA A 281 2.90 19.02 -27.03
C ALA A 281 2.32 18.64 -28.40
N ARG A 282 3.08 17.97 -29.29
CA ARG A 282 2.58 17.56 -30.62
C ARG A 282 1.39 16.61 -30.48
N ARG A 283 0.30 16.88 -31.22
CA ARG A 283 -0.86 15.99 -31.34
C ARG A 283 -1.11 15.73 -32.82
N GLU A 284 -0.96 14.48 -33.25
CA GLU A 284 -1.24 14.12 -34.64
C GLU A 284 -2.74 14.15 -34.92
N ARG A 285 -3.09 14.47 -36.16
CA ARG A 285 -4.47 14.55 -36.66
C ARG A 285 -5.07 13.15 -36.80
N MET A 286 -5.58 12.57 -35.70
CA MET A 286 -6.10 11.19 -35.67
C MET A 286 -7.59 11.06 -35.32
N GLU A 287 -8.17 12.02 -34.59
CA GLU A 287 -9.57 11.92 -34.11
C GLU A 287 -10.35 13.23 -34.35
N PRO A 288 -11.66 13.18 -34.63
CA PRO A 288 -12.50 14.36 -34.77
C PRO A 288 -12.59 15.17 -33.47
N SER A 289 -12.66 16.50 -33.57
CA SER A 289 -12.76 17.42 -32.42
C SER A 289 -13.86 17.05 -31.42
N PRO A 290 -15.09 16.65 -31.83
CA PRO A 290 -16.13 16.25 -30.89
C PRO A 290 -15.76 15.02 -30.04
N ARG A 291 -15.05 14.04 -30.61
CA ARG A 291 -14.62 12.83 -29.89
C ARG A 291 -13.62 13.18 -28.81
N SER A 292 -12.60 13.97 -29.15
CA SER A 292 -11.59 14.45 -28.19
C SER A 292 -12.21 15.32 -27.09
N HIS A 293 -13.17 16.20 -27.46
CA HIS A 293 -13.90 17.04 -26.50
C HIS A 293 -14.63 16.18 -25.47
N TRP A 294 -15.47 15.25 -25.94
CA TRP A 294 -16.28 14.43 -25.04
C TRP A 294 -15.43 13.47 -24.22
N ALA A 295 -14.37 12.89 -24.80
CA ALA A 295 -13.46 12.01 -24.07
C ALA A 295 -12.98 12.68 -22.77
N GLY A 296 -12.47 13.91 -22.84
CA GLY A 296 -12.02 14.65 -21.66
C GLY A 296 -13.13 14.90 -20.62
N ARG A 297 -14.38 15.13 -21.06
CA ARG A 297 -15.52 15.37 -20.16
C ARG A 297 -15.98 14.12 -19.42
N VAL A 298 -15.79 12.94 -20.00
CA VAL A 298 -16.15 11.65 -19.38
C VAL A 298 -14.93 10.89 -18.86
N GLU A 299 -13.86 11.61 -18.51
CA GLU A 299 -12.61 11.08 -17.96
C GLU A 299 -11.85 10.08 -18.85
N GLN A 300 -12.25 9.98 -20.12
CA GLN A 300 -11.48 9.25 -21.12
C GLN A 300 -10.32 10.11 -21.62
N ARG A 301 -9.14 9.52 -21.71
CA ARG A 301 -7.99 10.16 -22.37
C ARG A 301 -8.17 10.11 -23.90
N PRO A 302 -8.11 11.23 -24.64
CA PRO A 302 -8.11 11.21 -26.11
C PRO A 302 -6.93 10.40 -26.68
N TRP A 303 -7.13 9.71 -27.81
CA TRP A 303 -6.09 8.86 -28.40
C TRP A 303 -4.81 9.64 -28.75
N PRO A 304 -4.87 10.85 -29.35
CA PRO A 304 -3.66 11.64 -29.63
C PRO A 304 -2.85 12.00 -28.39
N VAL A 305 -3.50 12.21 -27.25
CA VAL A 305 -2.81 12.51 -26.00
C VAL A 305 -2.12 11.25 -25.47
N PHE A 306 -2.80 10.11 -25.47
CA PHE A 306 -2.21 8.85 -25.01
C PHE A 306 -1.02 8.42 -25.88
N LEU A 307 -1.17 8.45 -27.20
CA LEU A 307 -0.09 8.08 -28.11
C LEU A 307 1.11 9.03 -27.96
N ALA A 308 0.88 10.33 -27.80
CA ALA A 308 1.95 11.29 -27.52
C ALA A 308 2.70 10.97 -26.23
N GLN A 309 2.03 10.50 -25.17
CA GLN A 309 2.70 10.05 -23.94
C GLN A 309 3.61 8.83 -24.18
N VAL A 310 3.15 7.86 -24.97
CA VAL A 310 3.94 6.67 -25.32
C VAL A 310 5.15 7.07 -26.17
N LEU A 311 4.94 7.88 -27.21
CA LEU A 311 5.99 8.31 -28.12
C LEU A 311 7.01 9.24 -27.45
N GLN A 312 6.57 10.11 -26.53
CA GLN A 312 7.44 10.93 -25.69
C GLN A 312 8.39 10.05 -24.89
N PHE A 313 7.84 9.04 -24.21
CA PHE A 313 8.64 8.10 -23.41
C PHE A 313 9.61 7.29 -24.27
N GLN A 314 9.16 6.73 -25.39
CA GLN A 314 10.01 5.93 -26.28
C GLN A 314 11.12 6.77 -26.94
N SER A 315 10.82 8.01 -27.33
CA SER A 315 11.81 8.95 -27.85
C SER A 315 12.88 9.29 -26.80
N GLN A 316 12.47 9.52 -25.55
CA GLN A 316 13.42 9.76 -24.46
C GLN A 316 14.25 8.50 -24.17
N LEU A 317 13.64 7.30 -24.23
CA LEU A 317 14.32 6.04 -23.92
C LEU A 317 15.38 5.71 -24.98
N ALA A 318 15.07 5.95 -26.26
CA ALA A 318 16.00 5.78 -27.36
C ALA A 318 17.17 6.78 -27.32
N ALA A 319 16.95 7.98 -26.79
CA ALA A 319 17.99 9.00 -26.64
C ALA A 319 18.84 8.84 -25.37
N ALA A 320 18.37 8.07 -24.39
CA ALA A 320 19.09 7.88 -23.13
C ALA A 320 20.31 6.98 -23.32
N PRO A 321 21.48 7.34 -22.77
CA PRO A 321 22.69 6.52 -22.88
C PRO A 321 22.51 5.14 -22.24
N ALA A 322 23.16 4.12 -22.82
CA ALA A 322 23.20 2.77 -22.27
C ALA A 322 23.77 2.77 -20.83
N PRO A 323 23.36 1.84 -19.97
CA PRO A 323 23.78 1.85 -18.58
C PRO A 323 25.27 1.49 -18.48
N ALA A 324 26.01 2.18 -17.62
CA ALA A 324 27.28 1.65 -17.12
C ALA A 324 27.01 0.41 -16.24
N ALA A 325 27.96 -0.53 -16.17
CA ALA A 325 27.79 -1.79 -15.44
C ALA A 325 27.20 -1.58 -14.02
N PRO A 326 26.26 -2.43 -13.57
CA PRO A 326 25.50 -2.18 -12.36
C PRO A 326 26.39 -2.15 -11.11
N ALA A 327 26.21 -1.11 -10.29
CA ALA A 327 26.72 -1.07 -8.92
C ALA A 327 25.80 -1.92 -8.00
N SER A 328 26.31 -2.36 -6.85
CA SER A 328 25.69 -3.32 -5.91
C SER A 328 24.43 -2.81 -5.16
N VAL A 329 23.72 -1.81 -5.67
CA VAL A 329 22.46 -1.27 -5.12
C VAL A 329 21.34 -1.68 -6.08
N PRO A 330 20.10 -2.02 -5.64
CA PRO A 330 19.01 -2.37 -6.54
C PRO A 330 18.90 -1.32 -7.65
N ALA A 331 19.11 -1.77 -8.89
CA ALA A 331 19.23 -0.89 -10.02
C ALA A 331 17.90 -0.15 -10.24
N ARG A 332 17.99 1.15 -10.54
CA ARG A 332 16.84 2.02 -10.85
C ARG A 332 17.08 2.71 -12.20
N VAL A 333 17.40 1.89 -13.21
CA VAL A 333 18.03 2.36 -14.45
C VAL A 333 17.22 3.46 -15.15
N LEU A 334 15.88 3.38 -15.15
CA LEU A 334 15.07 4.44 -15.75
C LEU A 334 15.17 5.76 -14.97
N VAL A 335 15.12 5.72 -13.65
CA VAL A 335 15.31 6.94 -12.84
C VAL A 335 16.70 7.52 -13.09
N ASP A 336 17.74 6.68 -13.08
CA ASP A 336 19.12 7.10 -13.34
C ASP A 336 19.35 7.58 -14.80
N ARG A 337 18.42 7.28 -15.72
CA ARG A 337 18.37 7.80 -17.10
C ARG A 337 17.51 9.06 -17.27
N GLY A 338 17.00 9.63 -16.17
CA GLY A 338 16.24 10.89 -16.19
C GLY A 338 14.73 10.74 -16.32
N PHE A 339 14.17 9.57 -15.99
CA PHE A 339 12.72 9.35 -16.00
C PHE A 339 12.13 9.54 -14.59
N VAL A 340 11.10 10.39 -14.48
CA VAL A 340 10.33 10.57 -13.22
C VAL A 340 8.98 9.85 -13.25
N SER A 341 8.44 9.65 -14.45
CA SER A 341 7.20 8.90 -14.68
C SER A 341 7.22 8.22 -16.05
N ALA A 342 6.47 7.12 -16.16
CA ALA A 342 6.19 6.44 -17.40
C ALA A 342 4.71 6.63 -17.79
N PRO A 343 4.34 6.50 -19.08
CA PRO A 343 2.93 6.46 -19.49
C PRO A 343 2.22 5.27 -18.85
N ALA A 344 0.89 5.24 -18.96
CA ALA A 344 0.08 4.15 -18.41
C ALA A 344 0.41 2.77 -19.00
N ALA A 345 0.96 2.74 -20.21
CA ALA A 345 1.57 1.57 -20.82
C ALA A 345 2.71 1.96 -21.76
N PHE A 346 3.77 1.15 -21.81
CA PHE A 346 4.96 1.36 -22.64
C PHE A 346 5.74 0.07 -22.87
N TYR A 347 6.59 0.07 -23.90
CA TYR A 347 7.46 -1.04 -24.24
C TYR A 347 8.83 -0.90 -23.58
N LEU A 348 9.38 -2.03 -23.14
CA LEU A 348 10.78 -2.15 -22.71
C LEU A 348 11.47 -3.24 -23.51
N ALA A 349 12.73 -2.99 -23.86
CA ALA A 349 13.62 -4.02 -24.39
C ALA A 349 14.13 -4.90 -23.25
N ILE A 350 14.22 -6.21 -23.50
CA ILE A 350 14.75 -7.21 -22.57
C ILE A 350 15.62 -8.22 -23.33
N ASP A 351 16.55 -8.87 -22.64
CA ASP A 351 17.21 -10.08 -23.13
C ASP A 351 16.28 -11.28 -22.91
N PRO A 352 15.80 -11.95 -23.98
CA PRO A 352 14.91 -13.11 -23.86
C PRO A 352 15.59 -14.32 -23.20
N ALA A 353 16.93 -14.36 -23.14
CA ALA A 353 17.67 -15.42 -22.45
C ALA A 353 17.83 -15.19 -20.94
N GLY A 354 17.63 -13.96 -20.46
CA GLY A 354 17.81 -13.59 -19.05
C GLY A 354 16.54 -13.75 -18.20
N ASP A 355 16.68 -13.50 -16.89
CA ASP A 355 15.52 -13.41 -15.99
C ASP A 355 14.72 -12.13 -16.28
N VAL A 356 13.55 -12.28 -16.88
CA VAL A 356 12.66 -11.17 -17.24
C VAL A 356 12.26 -10.37 -16.00
N ARG A 357 12.02 -11.03 -14.86
CA ARG A 357 11.61 -10.36 -13.62
C ARG A 357 12.73 -9.48 -13.10
N GLY A 358 13.94 -10.03 -12.95
CA GLY A 358 15.13 -9.29 -12.55
C GLY A 358 15.42 -8.11 -13.47
N GLN A 359 15.42 -8.31 -14.79
CA GLN A 359 15.67 -7.24 -15.77
C GLN A 359 14.67 -6.10 -15.67
N VAL A 360 13.37 -6.41 -15.58
CA VAL A 360 12.34 -5.35 -15.47
C VAL A 360 12.38 -4.68 -14.09
N GLN A 361 12.71 -5.42 -13.02
CA GLN A 361 12.92 -4.85 -11.69
C GLN A 361 14.08 -3.85 -11.68
N ASP A 362 15.20 -4.19 -12.33
CA ASP A 362 16.38 -3.34 -12.45
C ASP A 362 16.10 -2.08 -13.28
N LEU A 363 15.23 -2.20 -14.29
CA LEU A 363 14.81 -1.06 -15.11
C LEU A 363 13.89 -0.10 -14.33
N LEU A 364 12.84 -0.62 -13.69
CA LEU A 364 11.81 0.18 -13.02
C LEU A 364 12.23 0.64 -11.61
N GLY A 365 13.10 -0.12 -10.94
CA GLY A 365 13.53 0.12 -9.57
C GLY A 365 12.55 -0.37 -8.49
N PRO A 366 12.94 -0.29 -7.20
CA PRO A 366 12.19 -0.84 -6.07
C PRO A 366 10.88 -0.08 -5.74
N GLY A 367 10.64 1.07 -6.37
CA GLY A 367 9.42 1.86 -6.19
C GLY A 367 8.19 1.33 -6.94
N VAL A 368 8.35 0.24 -7.69
CA VAL A 368 7.30 -0.37 -8.51
C VAL A 368 7.17 -1.84 -8.17
N GLU A 369 5.93 -2.31 -7.99
CA GLU A 369 5.59 -3.71 -7.77
C GLU A 369 5.11 -4.35 -9.08
N GLN A 370 5.77 -5.42 -9.51
CA GLN A 370 5.53 -6.04 -10.81
C GLN A 370 4.86 -7.42 -10.70
N ARG A 371 3.92 -7.68 -11.62
CA ARG A 371 3.34 -9.01 -11.88
C ARG A 371 3.62 -9.39 -13.33
N LEU A 372 4.19 -10.56 -13.56
CA LEU A 372 4.48 -11.04 -14.92
C LEU A 372 3.29 -11.84 -15.44
N CYS A 373 2.87 -11.56 -16.67
CA CYS A 373 1.78 -12.26 -17.35
C CYS A 373 2.25 -12.74 -18.72
N ALA A 374 2.23 -14.05 -18.96
CA ALA A 374 2.37 -14.58 -20.32
C ALA A 374 1.07 -14.29 -21.09
N VAL A 375 1.17 -13.62 -22.23
CA VAL A 375 0.01 -13.29 -23.08
C VAL A 375 0.30 -13.62 -24.53
N ARG A 376 -0.75 -13.86 -25.32
CA ARG A 376 -0.57 -13.99 -26.78
C ARG A 376 -0.17 -12.64 -27.37
N ARG A 377 0.68 -12.65 -28.38
CA ARG A 377 1.15 -11.41 -29.03
C ARG A 377 0.03 -10.53 -29.61
N ASP A 378 -1.06 -11.12 -30.10
CA ASP A 378 -2.24 -10.40 -30.61
C ASP A 378 -3.04 -9.66 -29.53
N GLN A 379 -2.88 -10.06 -28.26
CA GLN A 379 -3.53 -9.40 -27.13
C GLN A 379 -2.85 -8.07 -26.76
N VAL A 380 -1.56 -7.91 -27.05
CA VAL A 380 -0.76 -6.73 -26.66
C VAL A 380 -1.36 -5.40 -27.14
N PRO A 381 -1.78 -5.23 -28.41
CA PRO A 381 -2.44 -4.00 -28.86
C PRO A 381 -3.75 -3.69 -28.09
N HIS A 382 -4.53 -4.72 -27.75
CA HIS A 382 -5.76 -4.55 -26.97
C HIS A 382 -5.45 -4.11 -25.54
N GLU A 383 -4.40 -4.65 -24.92
CA GLU A 383 -3.99 -4.24 -23.57
C GLU A 383 -3.40 -2.81 -23.55
N LEU A 384 -2.75 -2.40 -24.64
CA LEU A 384 -2.31 -1.01 -24.83
C LEU A 384 -3.50 -0.04 -24.92
N GLU A 385 -4.49 -0.36 -25.75
CA GLU A 385 -5.75 0.41 -25.87
C GLU A 385 -6.49 0.48 -24.52
N ARG A 386 -6.58 -0.66 -23.83
CA ARG A 386 -7.17 -0.77 -22.48
C ARG A 386 -6.46 0.07 -21.42
N ALA A 387 -5.17 0.34 -21.57
CA ALA A 387 -4.41 1.17 -20.65
C ALA A 387 -4.52 2.68 -20.96
N GLN A 388 -5.10 3.05 -22.11
CA GLN A 388 -5.24 4.44 -22.59
C GLN A 388 -5.77 5.38 -21.52
N HIS A 389 -6.78 4.95 -20.77
CA HIS A 389 -7.48 5.78 -19.79
C HIS A 389 -6.86 5.73 -18.39
N MET A 390 -5.90 4.84 -18.14
CA MET A 390 -5.25 4.73 -16.83
C MET A 390 -4.24 5.87 -16.60
N ASP A 391 -3.93 6.13 -15.34
CA ASP A 391 -2.96 7.14 -14.96
C ASP A 391 -1.52 6.73 -15.25
N ARG A 392 -0.66 7.72 -15.49
CA ARG A 392 0.79 7.55 -15.63
C ARG A 392 1.38 6.84 -14.40
N ILE A 393 2.42 6.06 -14.62
CA ILE A 393 3.11 5.30 -13.57
C ILE A 393 4.21 6.18 -12.98
N SER A 394 4.12 6.54 -11.70
CA SER A 394 5.18 7.29 -11.02
C SER A 394 6.36 6.36 -10.69
N LEU A 395 7.58 6.74 -11.07
CA LEU A 395 8.78 6.00 -10.67
C LEU A 395 9.35 6.49 -9.32
N LEU A 396 8.85 7.62 -8.82
CA LEU A 396 9.33 8.28 -7.60
C LEU A 396 8.47 7.96 -6.38
N ARG A 397 7.15 7.81 -6.56
CA ARG A 397 6.20 7.67 -5.44
C ARG A 397 6.56 6.51 -4.50
N GLY A 398 6.78 5.31 -5.04
CA GLY A 398 7.15 4.14 -4.23
C GLY A 398 8.58 4.17 -3.66
N ILE A 399 9.44 5.06 -4.16
CA ILE A 399 10.78 5.31 -3.59
C ILE A 399 10.65 6.26 -2.39
N ALA A 400 9.79 7.28 -2.49
CA ALA A 400 9.50 8.20 -1.40
C ALA A 400 8.72 7.51 -0.25
N ASP A 401 7.76 6.66 -0.61
CA ASP A 401 6.92 5.93 0.32
C ASP A 401 6.78 4.47 -0.15
N PRO A 402 7.46 3.50 0.52
CA PRO A 402 7.38 2.09 0.18
C PRO A 402 5.97 1.48 0.26
N ALA A 403 5.03 2.08 1.01
CA ALA A 403 3.65 1.63 1.06
C ALA A 403 2.83 2.08 -0.18
N ALA A 404 3.31 3.10 -0.90
CA ALA A 404 2.66 3.67 -2.07
C ALA A 404 3.29 3.23 -3.41
N ARG A 405 3.80 1.99 -3.47
CA ARG A 405 4.38 1.42 -4.71
C ARG A 405 3.34 1.36 -5.82
N GLU A 406 3.75 1.80 -7.00
CA GLU A 406 2.90 1.66 -8.19
C GLU A 406 2.84 0.18 -8.60
N GLN A 407 1.64 -0.33 -8.82
CA GLN A 407 1.45 -1.72 -9.26
C GLN A 407 1.40 -1.77 -10.79
N VAL A 408 2.19 -2.67 -11.37
CA VAL A 408 2.27 -2.86 -12.83
C VAL A 408 2.14 -4.33 -13.22
N ASP A 409 1.60 -4.55 -14.41
CA ASP A 409 1.64 -5.82 -15.13
C ASP A 409 2.71 -5.74 -16.22
N VAL A 410 3.56 -6.76 -16.28
CA VAL A 410 4.57 -6.98 -17.30
C VAL A 410 4.06 -8.09 -18.22
N LEU A 411 3.54 -7.69 -19.37
CA LEU A 411 2.99 -8.60 -20.36
C LEU A 411 4.12 -9.10 -21.26
N VAL A 412 4.36 -10.42 -21.21
CA VAL A 412 5.40 -11.12 -21.97
C VAL A 412 4.75 -11.78 -23.18
N PRO A 413 4.97 -11.25 -24.40
CA PRO A 413 4.38 -11.80 -25.62
C PRO A 413 4.90 -13.21 -25.88
N ASP A 414 3.95 -14.13 -26.08
CA ASP A 414 4.20 -15.55 -26.32
C ASP A 414 5.09 -16.18 -25.24
N GLY A 415 5.03 -15.63 -24.01
CA GLY A 415 5.81 -16.10 -22.87
C GLY A 415 5.46 -17.53 -22.48
N VAL A 416 6.47 -18.31 -22.11
CA VAL A 416 6.27 -19.70 -21.65
C VAL A 416 6.40 -19.73 -20.13
N LEU A 417 5.34 -20.18 -19.46
CA LEU A 417 5.36 -20.43 -18.02
C LEU A 417 6.26 -21.63 -17.74
N GLN A 418 7.38 -21.39 -17.09
CA GLN A 418 8.24 -22.44 -16.56
C GLN A 418 8.00 -22.52 -15.05
N SER A 419 7.36 -23.59 -14.62
CA SER A 419 7.32 -23.95 -13.20
C SER A 419 8.73 -24.39 -12.82
N THR A 420 9.48 -23.49 -12.22
CA THR A 420 10.76 -23.84 -11.59
C THR A 420 10.42 -24.21 -10.16
N GLU A 421 10.78 -25.41 -9.70
CA GLU A 421 10.73 -25.74 -8.28
C GLU A 421 11.57 -24.69 -7.55
N GLY A 422 10.91 -23.78 -6.83
CA GLY A 422 11.61 -22.75 -6.08
C GLY A 422 12.45 -23.39 -4.97
N PRO A 423 13.60 -22.80 -4.60
CA PRO A 423 14.35 -23.24 -3.44
C PRO A 423 13.43 -23.20 -2.21
N ARG A 424 13.49 -24.26 -1.38
CA ARG A 424 12.75 -24.35 -0.12
C ARG A 424 12.99 -23.06 0.70
N THR A 425 11.92 -22.31 0.99
CA THR A 425 11.97 -21.05 1.74
C THR A 425 12.32 -21.24 3.22
N GLY A 426 12.37 -22.48 3.69
CA GLY A 426 12.95 -22.87 4.96
C GLY A 426 13.01 -24.39 5.13
N ILE A 427 13.76 -24.84 6.13
CA ILE A 427 13.89 -26.24 6.52
C ILE A 427 13.36 -26.39 7.95
N GLY A 428 12.51 -27.39 8.14
CA GLY A 428 11.95 -27.74 9.44
C GLY A 428 12.74 -28.88 10.10
N PHE A 429 12.92 -28.80 11.42
CA PHE A 429 13.73 -29.73 12.20
C PHE A 429 12.98 -30.27 13.42
N ALA A 430 13.10 -31.58 13.64
CA ALA A 430 12.88 -32.20 14.94
C ALA A 430 14.10 -31.90 15.82
N VAL A 431 13.89 -31.23 16.96
CA VAL A 431 14.95 -30.72 17.83
C VAL A 431 14.98 -31.48 19.15
N ASP A 432 16.14 -32.01 19.49
CA ASP A 432 16.52 -32.57 20.78
C ASP A 432 17.67 -31.74 21.37
N LEU A 433 17.40 -31.00 22.45
CA LEU A 433 18.37 -30.19 23.18
C LEU A 433 18.61 -30.80 24.56
N TYR A 434 19.86 -31.09 24.90
CA TYR A 434 20.24 -31.62 26.20
C TYR A 434 21.09 -30.60 26.95
N LEU A 435 20.61 -30.11 28.08
CA LEU A 435 21.33 -29.17 28.96
C LEU A 435 21.90 -29.92 30.17
N GLY A 436 23.12 -29.58 30.60
CA GLY A 436 23.82 -30.24 31.69
C GLY A 436 24.99 -31.09 31.22
N VAL A 437 25.81 -31.51 32.19
CA VAL A 437 27.09 -32.17 31.93
C VAL A 437 26.89 -33.68 31.92
N PRO A 438 27.37 -34.39 30.87
CA PRO A 438 27.24 -35.85 30.82
C PRO A 438 27.97 -36.52 31.98
N GLY A 439 27.35 -37.52 32.60
CA GLY A 439 28.02 -38.37 33.59
C GLY A 439 29.24 -39.10 33.01
N LYS A 440 30.21 -39.45 33.86
CA LYS A 440 31.48 -40.12 33.47
C LYS A 440 31.32 -41.46 32.70
N GLU A 441 30.11 -42.03 32.64
CA GLU A 441 29.83 -43.33 32.01
C GLU A 441 28.94 -43.24 30.75
N SER A 442 28.63 -42.03 30.26
CA SER A 442 27.75 -41.84 29.11
C SER A 442 28.54 -41.89 27.79
N GLU A 443 28.67 -43.08 27.17
CA GLU A 443 29.23 -43.18 25.81
C GLU A 443 28.39 -42.38 24.78
N PRO A 444 29.03 -41.65 23.85
CA PRO A 444 28.34 -40.87 22.82
C PRO A 444 27.70 -41.80 21.78
N GLY A 445 26.39 -42.04 21.89
CA GLY A 445 25.63 -42.78 20.87
C GLY A 445 24.37 -43.50 21.37
N ARG A 446 24.23 -43.75 22.68
CA ARG A 446 22.98 -44.29 23.25
C ARG A 446 22.03 -43.14 23.60
N ARG A 447 20.75 -43.25 23.21
CA ARG A 447 19.67 -42.30 23.55
C ARG A 447 19.76 -41.93 25.03
N ALA A 448 20.10 -40.67 25.30
CA ALA A 448 20.36 -40.10 26.63
C ALA A 448 19.11 -39.94 27.51
N ALA A 449 18.02 -40.67 27.22
CA ALA A 449 16.72 -40.55 27.87
C ALA A 449 16.68 -41.04 29.33
N GLY A 450 17.83 -41.13 30.01
CA GLY A 450 17.94 -41.62 31.38
C GLY A 450 19.10 -41.04 32.18
N ASP A 451 19.79 -40.00 31.69
CA ASP A 451 20.84 -39.33 32.49
C ASP A 451 20.20 -38.30 33.43
N PRO A 452 20.15 -38.53 34.77
CA PRO A 452 19.55 -37.59 35.70
C PRO A 452 20.31 -36.25 35.79
N ALA A 453 21.55 -36.19 35.28
CA ALA A 453 22.36 -34.97 35.22
C ALA A 453 22.06 -34.11 33.98
N ARG A 454 21.24 -34.59 33.04
CA ARG A 454 20.90 -33.85 31.81
C ARG A 454 19.39 -33.61 31.70
N LEU A 455 19.02 -32.37 31.38
CA LEU A 455 17.66 -32.00 31.02
C LEU A 455 17.47 -32.20 29.52
N HIS A 456 16.55 -33.08 29.13
CA HIS A 456 16.17 -33.28 27.72
C HIS A 456 14.99 -32.39 27.38
N LEU A 457 15.24 -31.33 26.61
CA LEU A 457 14.24 -30.51 25.95
C LEU A 457 14.07 -31.01 24.52
N TRP A 458 12.83 -31.05 24.04
CA TRP A 458 12.54 -31.47 22.68
C TRP A 458 11.33 -30.73 22.13
N GLY A 459 11.25 -30.64 20.80
CA GLY A 459 10.24 -29.88 20.09
C GLY A 459 10.66 -29.62 18.65
N ALA A 460 10.24 -28.50 18.06
CA ALA A 460 10.46 -28.22 16.66
C ALA A 460 11.30 -26.95 16.49
N GLY A 461 12.09 -26.95 15.42
CA GLY A 461 12.84 -25.79 14.96
C GLY A 461 12.63 -25.54 13.48
N ARG A 462 12.89 -24.32 13.04
CA ARG A 462 12.85 -23.92 11.64
C ARG A 462 14.00 -22.98 11.34
N ILE A 463 14.57 -23.14 10.14
CA ILE A 463 15.52 -22.21 9.56
C ILE A 463 14.90 -21.69 8.25
N GLY A 464 14.62 -20.40 8.19
CA GLY A 464 14.16 -19.70 6.99
C GLY A 464 15.34 -19.11 6.21
N PHE A 465 15.30 -19.26 4.89
CA PHE A 465 16.29 -18.68 3.97
C PHE A 465 15.57 -17.68 3.07
N GLY A 466 15.59 -16.40 3.46
CA GLY A 466 15.03 -15.29 2.71
C GLY A 466 16.08 -14.23 2.39
N ARG A 467 15.68 -12.96 2.43
CA ARG A 467 16.65 -11.85 2.52
C ARG A 467 17.43 -11.94 3.83
N ALA A 468 16.72 -12.20 4.93
CA ALA A 468 17.29 -12.50 6.24
C ALA A 468 17.38 -14.02 6.47
N ILE A 469 18.32 -14.41 7.33
CA ILE A 469 18.37 -15.74 7.95
C ILE A 469 17.52 -15.67 9.21
N ASP A 470 16.48 -16.51 9.28
CA ASP A 470 15.61 -16.63 10.48
C ASP A 470 15.75 -18.03 11.07
N VAL A 471 16.09 -18.12 12.35
CA VAL A 471 16.18 -19.36 13.09
C VAL A 471 15.22 -19.29 14.26
N ARG A 472 14.33 -20.27 14.37
CA ARG A 472 13.36 -20.38 15.46
C ARG A 472 13.30 -21.78 16.01
N SER A 473 13.12 -21.92 17.32
CA SER A 473 12.94 -23.21 17.97
C SER A 473 12.08 -23.08 19.22
N ALA A 474 11.06 -23.94 19.35
CA ALA A 474 10.25 -24.08 20.55
C ALA A 474 10.37 -25.50 21.10
N VAL A 475 10.87 -25.62 22.34
CA VAL A 475 11.13 -26.91 22.99
C VAL A 475 10.62 -26.91 24.43
N ALA A 476 10.25 -28.08 24.95
CA ALA A 476 9.82 -28.24 26.33
C ALA A 476 10.50 -29.44 26.99
N ALA A 477 10.62 -29.39 28.32
CA ALA A 477 11.12 -30.49 29.14
C ALA A 477 10.32 -30.65 30.42
N ALA A 478 10.22 -31.88 30.90
CA ALA A 478 9.71 -32.21 32.23
C ALA A 478 10.86 -32.74 33.09
N GLY A 479 11.12 -32.08 34.22
CA GLY A 479 12.13 -32.47 35.20
C GLY A 479 11.52 -32.67 36.59
N THR A 480 12.26 -33.28 37.51
CA THR A 480 11.80 -33.47 38.90
C THR A 480 12.49 -32.54 39.88
N ARG A 481 13.63 -31.91 39.49
CA ARG A 481 14.44 -31.01 40.32
C ARG A 481 15.07 -29.88 39.48
N GLU A 482 15.61 -28.86 40.16
CA GLU A 482 16.52 -27.80 39.63
C GLU A 482 16.08 -26.94 38.42
N LEU A 483 14.82 -27.01 37.94
CA LEU A 483 14.37 -26.14 36.82
C LEU A 483 14.30 -24.65 37.16
N GLY A 484 13.95 -24.27 38.39
CA GLY A 484 13.92 -22.87 38.82
C GLY A 484 15.30 -22.22 38.84
N PRO A 485 16.31 -22.87 39.47
CA PRO A 485 17.71 -22.47 39.37
C PRO A 485 18.22 -22.36 37.94
N LEU A 486 17.83 -23.25 37.02
CA LEU A 486 18.18 -23.15 35.60
C LEU A 486 17.65 -21.86 34.95
N VAL A 487 16.36 -21.55 35.11
CA VAL A 487 15.77 -20.32 34.55
C VAL A 487 16.46 -19.06 35.12
N ARG A 488 16.76 -19.05 36.42
CA ARG A 488 17.52 -17.95 37.05
C ARG A 488 18.95 -17.86 36.54
N LEU A 489 19.61 -18.99 36.28
CA LEU A 489 20.95 -19.03 35.72
C LEU A 489 20.98 -18.43 34.31
N LEU A 490 20.02 -18.81 33.46
CA LEU A 490 19.87 -18.24 32.12
C LEU A 490 19.59 -16.74 32.16
N GLY A 491 18.77 -16.28 33.12
CA GLY A 491 18.55 -14.85 33.33
C GLY A 491 19.80 -14.10 33.73
N GLY A 492 20.51 -14.59 34.76
CA GLY A 492 21.73 -13.93 35.26
C GLY A 492 22.89 -13.89 34.26
N LEU A 493 22.94 -14.83 33.31
CA LEU A 493 23.87 -14.82 32.18
C LEU A 493 23.64 -13.61 31.25
N LEU A 494 22.38 -13.19 31.08
CA LEU A 494 21.98 -12.19 30.09
C LEU A 494 21.71 -10.80 30.72
N SER A 495 21.28 -10.74 31.98
CA SER A 495 20.91 -9.48 32.66
C SER A 495 22.01 -8.93 33.56
N ASP A 496 22.67 -9.78 34.35
CA ASP A 496 23.47 -9.36 35.51
C ASP A 496 24.98 -9.44 35.27
N GLY A 497 25.38 -9.88 34.06
CA GLY A 497 26.78 -10.09 33.71
C GLY A 497 27.44 -11.20 34.51
N THR A 498 26.68 -12.23 34.90
CA THR A 498 27.26 -13.43 35.52
C THR A 498 28.36 -13.95 34.60
N GLU A 499 29.58 -14.09 35.14
CA GLU A 499 30.68 -14.62 34.35
C GLU A 499 30.30 -16.00 33.81
N VAL A 500 30.52 -16.20 32.51
CA VAL A 500 30.01 -17.39 31.83
C VAL A 500 30.67 -18.68 32.35
N THR A 501 31.90 -18.59 32.82
CA THR A 501 32.61 -19.65 33.55
C THR A 501 31.85 -20.06 34.82
N THR A 502 31.45 -19.08 35.64
CA THR A 502 30.63 -19.32 36.84
C THR A 502 29.28 -19.95 36.49
N ALA A 503 28.69 -19.54 35.37
CA ALA A 503 27.44 -20.14 34.93
C ALA A 503 27.61 -21.59 34.43
N GLY A 504 28.72 -21.88 33.72
CA GLY A 504 29.08 -23.23 33.32
C GLY A 504 29.32 -24.16 34.50
N ASP A 505 30.01 -23.68 35.54
CA ASP A 505 30.24 -24.44 36.77
C ASP A 505 28.91 -24.75 37.50
N ARG A 506 28.02 -23.75 37.62
CA ARG A 506 26.69 -23.95 38.21
C ARG A 506 25.84 -24.93 37.41
N LEU A 507 25.85 -24.84 36.08
CA LEU A 507 25.12 -25.77 35.22
C LEU A 507 25.67 -27.20 35.34
N ALA A 508 26.96 -27.35 35.61
CA ALA A 508 27.60 -28.65 35.85
C ALA A 508 27.21 -29.31 37.17
N GLU A 509 26.81 -28.52 38.17
CA GLU A 509 26.40 -28.98 39.49
C GLU A 509 24.89 -29.32 39.56
N MET A 510 24.11 -28.95 38.55
CA MET A 510 22.66 -29.18 38.51
C MET A 510 22.31 -30.65 38.24
N SER A 511 21.29 -31.15 38.95
CA SER A 511 20.69 -32.48 38.72
C SER A 511 19.19 -32.31 38.47
N PHE A 512 18.74 -32.64 37.25
CA PHE A 512 17.35 -32.41 36.82
C PHE A 512 16.41 -33.58 37.16
N GLY A 513 16.97 -34.78 37.31
CA GLY A 513 16.23 -36.02 37.57
C GLY A 513 15.39 -36.49 36.36
N ILE A 514 14.76 -37.65 36.48
CA ILE A 514 14.02 -38.30 35.37
C ILE A 514 12.51 -38.15 35.60
N SER A 515 11.79 -37.60 34.63
CA SER A 515 10.33 -37.56 34.63
C SER A 515 9.76 -38.84 34.02
N GLN A 516 8.78 -39.47 34.67
CA GLN A 516 7.97 -40.53 34.05
C GLN A 516 6.93 -39.90 33.13
N ALA A 517 6.84 -40.38 31.88
CA ALA A 517 5.92 -39.88 30.85
C ALA A 517 6.02 -38.35 30.61
N PRO A 518 7.20 -37.83 30.17
CA PRO A 518 7.43 -36.39 30.00
C PRO A 518 6.39 -35.72 29.09
N ASN A 519 5.91 -36.40 28.06
CA ASN A 519 4.96 -35.86 27.08
C ASN A 519 3.59 -35.60 27.72
N GLU A 520 3.09 -36.57 28.49
CA GLU A 520 1.80 -36.44 29.20
C GLU A 520 1.87 -35.29 30.20
N ARG A 521 3.01 -35.11 30.88
CA ARG A 521 3.25 -34.00 31.81
C ARG A 521 3.31 -32.65 31.11
N ILE A 522 3.96 -32.56 29.96
CA ILE A 522 4.01 -31.33 29.15
C ILE A 522 2.59 -30.96 28.68
N ALA A 523 1.83 -31.92 28.16
CA ALA A 523 0.46 -31.71 27.70
C ALA A 523 -0.52 -31.37 28.83
N GLU A 524 -0.40 -32.01 30.01
CA GLU A 524 -1.15 -31.68 31.22
C GLU A 524 -0.84 -30.25 31.69
N THR A 525 0.45 -29.87 31.70
CA THR A 525 0.87 -28.51 32.08
C THR A 525 0.35 -27.47 31.10
N ALA A 526 0.46 -27.70 29.79
CA ALA A 526 -0.04 -26.78 28.77
C ALA A 526 -1.54 -26.51 28.93
N ARG A 527 -2.36 -27.55 29.15
CA ARG A 527 -3.80 -27.41 29.42
C ARG A 527 -4.08 -26.61 30.69
N ALA A 528 -3.31 -26.87 31.76
CA ALA A 528 -3.48 -26.18 33.02
C ALA A 528 -3.04 -24.70 32.95
N VAL A 529 -1.98 -24.39 32.20
CA VAL A 529 -1.56 -23.01 31.88
C VAL A 529 -2.67 -22.30 31.11
N LEU A 530 -3.18 -22.91 30.04
CA LEU A 530 -4.26 -22.30 29.23
C LEU A 530 -5.47 -21.89 30.09
N GLY A 531 -5.95 -22.80 30.95
CA GLY A 531 -7.06 -22.48 31.86
C GLY A 531 -6.72 -21.45 32.94
N ALA A 532 -5.48 -21.44 33.42
CA ALA A 532 -5.04 -20.44 34.40
C ALA A 532 -4.85 -19.06 33.75
N THR A 533 -4.41 -18.99 32.49
CA THR A 533 -4.30 -17.76 31.71
C THR A 533 -5.67 -17.15 31.43
N ALA A 534 -6.64 -17.98 31.04
CA ALA A 534 -8.03 -17.53 30.87
C ALA A 534 -8.62 -16.96 32.18
N ARG A 535 -8.34 -17.60 33.33
CA ARG A 535 -8.69 -17.05 34.67
C ARG A 535 -7.99 -15.72 34.95
N SER A 536 -6.67 -15.64 34.76
CA SER A 536 -5.91 -14.40 34.98
C SER A 536 -6.48 -13.23 34.17
N ARG A 537 -6.84 -13.46 32.90
CA ARG A 537 -7.52 -12.43 32.07
C ARG A 537 -8.84 -11.97 32.65
N THR A 538 -9.64 -12.91 33.18
CA THR A 538 -10.90 -12.60 33.88
C THR A 538 -10.71 -11.64 35.04
N GLU A 539 -9.66 -11.90 35.82
CA GLU A 539 -9.36 -11.17 37.04
C GLU A 539 -8.60 -9.86 36.76
N GLY A 540 -8.35 -9.54 35.48
CA GLY A 540 -7.53 -8.39 35.07
C GLY A 540 -6.04 -8.54 35.40
N GLY A 541 -5.59 -9.77 35.67
CA GLY A 541 -4.21 -10.10 35.99
C GLY A 541 -3.31 -10.00 34.75
N ARG A 542 -2.27 -9.15 34.85
CA ARG A 542 -1.25 -8.93 33.81
C ARG A 542 0.07 -9.67 34.05
N GLY A 543 0.15 -10.43 35.15
CA GLY A 543 1.38 -11.09 35.58
C GLY A 543 1.48 -12.54 35.11
N PRO A 544 2.70 -13.13 35.09
CA PRO A 544 2.89 -14.53 34.75
C PRO A 544 2.05 -15.46 35.63
N VAL A 545 1.41 -16.43 35.00
CA VAL A 545 0.42 -17.29 35.64
C VAL A 545 1.07 -18.47 36.35
N THR A 546 0.56 -18.80 37.53
CA THR A 546 1.00 -19.98 38.29
C THR A 546 0.02 -21.13 38.14
N VAL A 547 0.55 -22.35 37.96
CA VAL A 547 -0.25 -23.57 37.98
C VAL A 547 0.14 -24.37 39.22
N SER A 548 -0.86 -24.70 40.05
CA SER A 548 -0.69 -25.55 41.21
C SER A 548 -1.22 -26.96 40.89
N GLY A 549 -0.32 -27.96 40.87
CA GLY A 549 -0.65 -29.33 40.47
C GLY A 549 -0.01 -30.40 41.34
N ARG A 550 -0.75 -31.52 41.55
CA ARG A 550 -0.39 -32.68 42.41
C ARG A 550 0.72 -33.59 41.86
N SER A 551 1.26 -33.27 40.70
CA SER A 551 2.35 -34.01 40.06
C SER A 551 3.69 -33.41 40.48
N GLY A 552 4.56 -34.17 41.14
CA GLY A 552 5.90 -33.69 41.52
C GLY A 552 6.84 -33.32 40.36
N ALA A 553 6.39 -33.41 39.10
CA ALA A 553 7.16 -33.00 37.92
C ALA A 553 6.96 -31.51 37.62
N ARG A 554 8.07 -30.79 37.41
CA ARG A 554 8.11 -29.40 36.96
C ARG A 554 8.36 -29.39 35.45
N VAL A 555 7.64 -28.55 34.70
CA VAL A 555 7.81 -28.43 33.24
C VAL A 555 8.37 -27.05 32.91
N VAL A 556 9.36 -26.99 32.02
CA VAL A 556 9.89 -25.73 31.47
C VAL A 556 9.69 -25.73 29.96
N ALA A 557 9.26 -24.60 29.42
CA ALA A 557 9.23 -24.35 27.99
C ALA A 557 10.25 -23.27 27.62
N LEU A 558 10.84 -23.39 26.43
CA LEU A 558 11.88 -22.51 25.90
C LEU A 558 11.54 -22.17 24.44
N LEU A 559 11.55 -20.87 24.12
CA LEU A 559 11.55 -20.35 22.76
C LEU A 559 12.88 -19.64 22.52
N VAL A 560 13.55 -19.99 21.42
CA VAL A 560 14.76 -19.32 20.94
C VAL A 560 14.49 -18.82 19.54
N SER A 561 14.79 -17.55 19.26
CA SER A 561 14.81 -17.02 17.91
C SER A 561 16.02 -16.14 17.64
N LEU A 562 16.49 -16.18 16.39
CA LEU A 562 17.59 -15.37 15.90
C LEU A 562 17.27 -14.96 14.45
N THR A 563 17.19 -13.66 14.20
CA THR A 563 17.12 -13.10 12.85
C THR A 563 18.41 -12.34 12.53
N VAL A 564 18.91 -12.49 11.31
CA VAL A 564 20.06 -11.73 10.80
C VAL A 564 19.75 -11.27 9.37
N ASP A 565 19.77 -9.96 9.13
CA ASP A 565 19.31 -9.38 7.85
C ASP A 565 20.23 -9.69 6.67
N ASP A 566 21.54 -9.84 6.89
CA ASP A 566 22.53 -10.16 5.87
C ASP A 566 23.48 -11.27 6.34
N ASP A 567 24.10 -12.01 5.41
CA ASP A 567 25.07 -13.05 5.75
C ASP A 567 26.30 -12.41 6.45
N PRO A 568 26.59 -12.76 7.73
CA PRO A 568 27.69 -12.17 8.49
C PRO A 568 29.08 -12.45 7.90
N PHE A 569 29.23 -13.51 7.08
CA PHE A 569 30.48 -13.80 6.38
C PHE A 569 30.69 -12.92 5.14
N SER A 570 29.61 -12.37 4.60
CA SER A 570 29.62 -11.50 3.42
C SER A 570 29.88 -10.03 3.74
N LEU A 571 29.70 -9.62 4.99
CA LEU A 571 29.94 -8.25 5.47
C LEU A 571 31.39 -7.82 5.23
N ARG A 572 31.63 -6.58 4.81
CA ARG A 572 32.98 -5.98 4.72
C ARG A 572 33.45 -5.54 6.12
N PRO A 573 34.77 -5.36 6.35
CA PRO A 573 35.25 -4.81 7.60
C PRO A 573 34.56 -3.48 7.92
N LEU A 574 34.05 -3.34 9.15
CA LEU A 574 33.24 -2.23 9.67
C LEU A 574 31.80 -2.12 9.13
N GLU A 575 31.37 -3.02 8.25
CA GLU A 575 29.97 -3.10 7.83
C GLU A 575 29.11 -3.67 8.96
N GLU A 576 27.88 -3.18 9.07
CA GLU A 576 26.91 -3.55 10.10
C GLU A 576 25.68 -4.15 9.44
N THR A 577 25.12 -5.20 10.04
CA THR A 577 23.78 -5.70 9.74
C THR A 577 22.94 -5.75 11.02
N VAL A 578 21.62 -5.74 10.87
CA VAL A 578 20.69 -5.82 12.00
C VAL A 578 20.50 -7.29 12.36
N CYS A 579 20.46 -7.58 13.67
CA CYS A 579 20.09 -8.88 14.17
C CYS A 579 19.21 -8.75 15.40
N GLU A 580 18.27 -9.67 15.56
CA GLU A 580 17.46 -9.77 16.77
C GLU A 580 17.61 -11.16 17.36
N PHE A 581 18.01 -11.24 18.61
CA PHE A 581 18.04 -12.48 19.39
C PHE A 581 16.97 -12.43 20.46
N CYS A 582 16.14 -13.47 20.54
CA CYS A 582 15.15 -13.61 21.61
C CYS A 582 15.27 -14.99 22.26
N LEU A 583 15.32 -14.98 23.59
CA LEU A 583 15.30 -16.15 24.45
C LEU A 583 14.17 -15.99 25.46
N GLU A 584 13.19 -16.86 25.38
CA GLU A 584 12.08 -16.89 26.33
C GLU A 584 11.99 -18.23 27.04
N ALA A 585 11.88 -18.22 28.36
CA ALA A 585 11.67 -19.41 29.17
C ALA A 585 10.55 -19.18 30.19
N HIS A 586 9.70 -20.19 30.38
CA HIS A 586 8.62 -20.13 31.36
C HIS A 586 8.50 -21.44 32.16
N LEU A 587 8.39 -21.30 33.48
CA LEU A 587 8.21 -22.36 34.47
C LEU A 587 6.94 -22.06 35.30
N PRO A 588 5.79 -22.67 34.97
CA PRO A 588 4.50 -22.41 35.62
C PRO A 588 4.36 -23.18 36.94
N ALA A 589 5.19 -22.87 37.94
CA ALA A 589 5.17 -23.51 39.27
C ALA A 589 4.95 -22.47 40.39
N GLY A 590 4.71 -22.91 41.63
CA GLY A 590 4.46 -22.00 42.79
C GLY A 590 5.57 -21.00 43.12
N ASN A 591 6.76 -21.17 42.55
CA ASN A 591 7.78 -20.12 42.42
C ASN A 591 8.00 -19.90 40.91
N THR A 592 7.09 -19.17 40.27
CA THR A 592 7.10 -18.96 38.82
C THR A 592 8.45 -18.38 38.40
N GLY A 593 9.11 -19.06 37.46
CA GLY A 593 10.32 -18.55 36.83
C GLY A 593 9.96 -18.15 35.41
N HIS A 594 9.98 -16.87 35.11
CA HIS A 594 9.86 -16.37 33.75
C HIS A 594 11.12 -15.58 33.39
N LEU A 595 11.60 -15.81 32.18
CA LEU A 595 12.71 -15.11 31.56
C LEU A 595 12.26 -14.75 30.15
N ASP A 596 12.17 -13.46 29.83
CA ASP A 596 12.08 -12.96 28.46
C ASP A 596 13.27 -12.06 28.24
N VAL A 597 14.19 -12.48 27.36
CA VAL A 597 15.32 -11.66 26.92
C VAL A 597 15.18 -11.40 25.44
N ARG A 598 15.07 -10.12 25.08
CA ARG A 598 15.15 -9.66 23.68
C ARG A 598 16.34 -8.76 23.50
N LEU A 599 17.19 -9.07 22.54
CA LEU A 599 18.38 -8.31 22.23
C LEU A 599 18.28 -7.84 20.77
N PRO A 600 17.62 -6.70 20.52
CA PRO A 600 17.78 -5.98 19.26
C PRO A 600 19.22 -5.46 19.22
N ALA A 601 19.99 -5.95 18.26
CA ALA A 601 21.41 -5.67 18.18
C ALA A 601 21.86 -5.36 16.74
N ARG A 602 23.05 -4.80 16.67
CA ARG A 602 23.81 -4.65 15.43
C ARG A 602 24.99 -5.58 15.47
N LEU A 603 25.18 -6.30 14.38
CA LEU A 603 26.31 -7.18 14.17
C LEU A 603 27.28 -6.48 13.22
N ARG A 604 28.44 -6.08 13.76
CA ARG A 604 29.48 -5.39 13.01
C ARG A 604 30.66 -6.30 12.74
N ARG A 605 31.16 -6.36 11.50
CA ARG A 605 32.40 -7.08 11.23
C ARG A 605 33.61 -6.27 11.70
N LEU A 606 34.42 -6.84 12.59
CA LEU A 606 35.66 -6.23 13.07
C LEU A 606 36.83 -6.51 12.10
N PRO A 607 37.78 -5.56 11.96
CA PRO A 607 39.02 -5.84 11.24
C PRO A 607 39.85 -6.88 12.02
N SER A 608 40.61 -7.72 11.30
CA SER A 608 41.46 -8.77 11.89
C SER A 608 42.53 -8.24 12.85
N SER A 609 42.83 -6.94 12.81
CA SER A 609 43.73 -6.27 13.76
C SER A 609 43.09 -5.97 15.13
N ALA A 610 41.76 -5.99 15.25
CA ALA A 610 41.04 -5.63 16.47
C ALA A 610 40.89 -6.79 17.47
N VAL A 611 40.88 -8.04 16.97
CA VAL A 611 40.82 -9.27 17.77
C VAL A 611 41.73 -10.29 17.12
N ALA A 612 42.54 -11.00 17.91
CA ALA A 612 43.38 -12.08 17.39
C ALA A 612 42.48 -13.16 16.75
N THR A 613 42.58 -13.30 15.44
CA THR A 613 41.83 -14.25 14.62
C THR A 613 42.78 -15.33 14.11
N GLN A 614 42.30 -16.56 14.00
CA GLN A 614 42.98 -17.64 13.27
C GLN A 614 42.56 -17.62 11.79
N ASP A 615 43.29 -18.32 10.93
CA ASP A 615 42.92 -18.47 9.53
C ASP A 615 41.48 -18.99 9.38
N GLY A 616 40.66 -18.24 8.63
CA GLY A 616 39.24 -18.54 8.40
C GLY A 616 38.27 -17.97 9.46
N GLU A 617 38.76 -17.38 10.56
CA GLU A 617 37.89 -16.73 11.57
C GLU A 617 37.47 -15.33 11.12
N VAL A 618 36.19 -15.01 11.34
CA VAL A 618 35.62 -13.67 11.22
C VAL A 618 35.33 -13.14 12.62
N ALA A 619 35.94 -12.00 12.97
CA ALA A 619 35.63 -11.29 14.20
C ALA A 619 34.39 -10.43 14.01
N LEU A 620 33.40 -10.58 14.90
CA LEU A 620 32.15 -9.83 14.92
C LEU A 620 31.99 -9.13 16.26
N GLU A 621 31.39 -7.95 16.26
CA GLU A 621 30.96 -7.24 17.45
C GLU A 621 29.44 -7.13 17.43
N LEU A 622 28.80 -7.82 18.37
CA LEU A 622 27.38 -7.72 18.64
C LEU A 622 27.17 -6.59 19.66
N SER A 623 26.42 -5.56 19.30
CA SER A 623 26.11 -4.44 20.19
C SER A 623 24.62 -4.16 20.25
N GLY A 624 24.04 -4.09 21.44
CA GLY A 624 22.61 -3.87 21.63
C GLY A 624 22.24 -3.59 23.08
N VAL A 625 20.98 -3.29 23.32
CA VAL A 625 20.42 -3.13 24.68
C VAL A 625 19.46 -4.29 24.90
N PRO A 626 19.74 -5.22 25.83
CA PRO A 626 18.83 -6.30 26.12
C PRO A 626 17.61 -5.76 26.86
N PHE A 627 16.43 -6.25 26.49
CA PHE A 627 15.19 -6.08 27.21
C PHE A 627 14.97 -7.34 28.05
N VAL A 628 14.79 -7.19 29.36
CA VAL A 628 14.59 -8.30 30.30
C VAL A 628 13.23 -8.12 30.96
N GLY A 629 12.29 -9.04 30.69
CA GLY A 629 10.93 -8.93 31.20
C GLY A 629 10.19 -7.68 30.69
N GLY A 630 10.50 -7.23 29.47
CA GLY A 630 9.92 -6.04 28.83
C GLY A 630 10.65 -4.72 29.13
N ASP A 631 11.50 -4.66 30.16
CA ASP A 631 12.25 -3.46 30.52
C ASP A 631 13.63 -3.43 29.87
N ALA A 632 14.02 -2.29 29.31
CA ALA A 632 15.36 -2.09 28.78
C ALA A 632 16.40 -2.15 29.92
N SER A 633 17.42 -2.99 29.76
CA SER A 633 18.55 -3.03 30.69
C SER A 633 19.28 -1.68 30.69
N PRO A 634 19.72 -1.17 31.86
CA PRO A 634 20.50 0.06 31.93
C PRO A 634 21.91 -0.08 31.33
N ARG A 635 22.31 -1.30 30.93
CA ARG A 635 23.61 -1.59 30.35
C ARG A 635 23.46 -2.05 28.90
N SER A 636 24.17 -1.40 27.99
CA SER A 636 24.40 -1.96 26.66
C SER A 636 25.32 -3.17 26.78
N VAL A 637 25.01 -4.19 25.98
CA VAL A 637 25.81 -5.40 25.86
C VAL A 637 26.65 -5.26 24.59
N VAL A 638 27.96 -5.43 24.74
CA VAL A 638 28.91 -5.51 23.63
C VAL A 638 29.64 -6.84 23.76
N VAL A 639 29.33 -7.77 22.87
CA VAL A 639 29.94 -9.11 22.83
C VAL A 639 30.78 -9.23 21.57
N ARG A 640 32.05 -9.58 21.74
CA ARG A 640 32.93 -9.89 20.61
C ARG A 640 32.94 -11.38 20.37
N LEU A 641 32.57 -11.77 19.17
CA LEU A 641 32.45 -13.14 18.71
C LEU A 641 33.51 -13.42 17.65
N LEU A 642 34.03 -14.64 17.66
CA LEU A 642 34.83 -15.23 16.61
C LEU A 642 33.96 -16.31 15.95
N VAL A 643 33.70 -16.15 14.67
CA VAL A 643 32.87 -17.08 13.90
C VAL A 643 33.72 -17.71 12.80
N ARG A 644 33.70 -19.04 12.71
CA ARG A 644 34.42 -19.80 11.69
C ARG A 644 33.50 -20.80 11.03
N ARG A 645 33.64 -20.93 9.71
CA ARG A 645 33.00 -21.99 8.93
C ARG A 645 34.08 -22.92 8.40
N ASP A 646 34.00 -24.19 8.77
CA ASP A 646 34.94 -25.23 8.34
C ASP A 646 34.20 -26.33 7.56
N GLU A 647 34.91 -26.97 6.63
CA GLU A 647 34.50 -28.24 6.04
C GLU A 647 35.41 -29.34 6.59
N GLN A 648 34.81 -30.34 7.24
CA GLN A 648 35.52 -31.47 7.80
C GLN A 648 35.83 -32.52 6.72
N ALA A 649 36.83 -33.37 6.94
CA ALA A 649 37.25 -34.39 5.98
C ALA A 649 36.14 -35.40 5.61
N ASP A 650 35.08 -35.50 6.42
CA ASP A 650 33.90 -36.33 6.18
C ASP A 650 32.78 -35.59 5.41
N GLY A 651 33.05 -34.39 4.89
CA GLY A 651 32.11 -33.54 4.16
C GLY A 651 31.11 -32.79 5.05
N ARG A 652 31.26 -32.86 6.38
CA ARG A 652 30.42 -32.12 7.34
C ARG A 652 30.83 -30.65 7.37
N GLN A 653 29.84 -29.76 7.20
CA GLN A 653 30.03 -28.33 7.41
C GLN A 653 29.92 -28.04 8.90
N VAL A 654 30.82 -27.23 9.46
CA VAL A 654 30.82 -26.88 10.89
C VAL A 654 30.88 -25.37 11.03
N LEU A 655 29.91 -24.80 11.75
CA LEU A 655 29.93 -23.41 12.21
C LEU A 655 30.40 -23.41 13.66
N ARG A 656 31.52 -22.74 13.92
CA ARG A 656 32.04 -22.49 15.25
C ARG A 656 31.80 -21.04 15.62
N VAL A 657 31.16 -20.80 16.75
CA VAL A 657 30.99 -19.48 17.36
C VAL A 657 31.65 -19.53 18.73
N SER A 658 32.67 -18.70 18.94
CA SER A 658 33.30 -18.55 20.24
C SER A 658 33.32 -17.09 20.68
N THR A 659 33.36 -16.85 21.98
CA THR A 659 33.69 -15.52 22.49
C THR A 659 35.14 -15.16 22.11
N ALA A 660 35.47 -13.87 22.06
CA ALA A 660 36.83 -13.42 21.73
C ALA A 660 37.91 -13.97 22.69
N ASP A 661 37.54 -14.24 23.94
CA ASP A 661 38.39 -14.89 24.95
C ASP A 661 38.31 -16.43 24.93
N ARG A 662 37.49 -17.00 24.03
CA ARG A 662 37.24 -18.43 23.84
C ARG A 662 36.77 -19.18 25.09
N THR A 663 36.21 -18.46 26.07
CA THR A 663 35.62 -19.05 27.27
C THR A 663 34.39 -19.89 26.95
N ILE A 664 33.62 -19.49 25.94
CA ILE A 664 32.54 -20.27 25.36
C ILE A 664 32.92 -20.65 23.94
N THR A 665 32.66 -21.89 23.56
CA THR A 665 32.67 -22.30 22.16
C THR A 665 31.40 -23.12 21.88
N ALA A 666 30.61 -22.67 20.92
CA ALA A 666 29.47 -23.39 20.37
C ALA A 666 29.81 -23.85 18.95
N ASP A 667 29.80 -25.16 18.74
CA ASP A 667 30.01 -25.78 17.44
C ASP A 667 28.68 -26.35 16.96
N VAL A 668 28.28 -26.07 15.72
CA VAL A 668 27.13 -26.69 15.06
C VAL A 668 27.61 -27.28 13.74
N GLY A 669 27.62 -28.60 13.64
CA GLY A 669 27.99 -29.32 12.43
C GLY A 669 26.77 -29.90 11.73
N TRP A 670 26.63 -29.72 10.41
CA TRP A 670 25.53 -30.29 9.63
C TRP A 670 26.02 -31.05 8.39
N ARG A 671 25.29 -32.10 8.02
CA ARG A 671 25.55 -32.91 6.81
C ARG A 671 24.30 -33.66 6.34
N GLY A 672 24.34 -34.12 5.10
CA GLY A 672 23.34 -35.03 4.52
C GLY A 672 22.10 -34.35 3.94
N THR A 673 21.26 -35.17 3.29
CA THR A 673 19.91 -34.84 2.80
C THR A 673 18.99 -36.03 3.11
N PRO A 674 18.10 -35.97 4.12
CA PRO A 674 17.79 -34.82 4.98
C PRO A 674 18.98 -34.36 5.84
N VAL A 675 19.01 -33.06 6.15
CA VAL A 675 20.06 -32.42 6.96
C VAL A 675 19.98 -32.89 8.41
N GLU A 676 21.06 -33.47 8.92
CA GLU A 676 21.25 -33.69 10.36
C GLU A 676 22.26 -32.68 10.89
N ALA A 677 21.83 -31.83 11.82
CA ALA A 677 22.66 -30.87 12.53
C ALA A 677 22.93 -31.35 13.97
N LEU A 678 24.20 -31.38 14.35
CA LEU A 678 24.69 -31.76 15.66
C LEU A 678 25.44 -30.56 16.24
N GLY A 679 24.97 -30.06 17.37
CA GLY A 679 25.59 -28.95 18.08
C GLY A 679 26.16 -29.34 19.43
N GLU A 680 27.19 -28.64 19.86
CA GLU A 680 27.81 -28.78 21.17
C GLU A 680 28.22 -27.41 21.69
N ALA A 681 27.85 -27.09 22.93
CA ALA A 681 28.36 -25.91 23.63
C ALA A 681 29.32 -26.36 24.74
N THR A 682 30.53 -25.83 24.70
CA THR A 682 31.59 -26.10 25.67
C THR A 682 31.97 -24.82 26.41
N VAL A 683 32.24 -24.95 27.70
CA VAL A 683 32.74 -23.88 28.55
C VAL A 683 34.11 -24.29 29.08
N ARG A 684 35.05 -23.33 29.14
CA ARG A 684 36.36 -23.55 29.74
C ARG A 684 36.25 -23.61 31.26
N VAL A 685 36.77 -24.69 31.88
CA VAL A 685 36.69 -24.92 33.33
C VAL A 685 38.05 -24.69 33.98
N GLY A 686 38.06 -23.93 35.09
CA GLY A 686 39.24 -23.62 35.89
C GLY A 686 39.77 -22.20 35.68
N THR A 687 40.21 -21.56 36.77
CA THR A 687 41.02 -20.34 36.69
C THR A 687 42.36 -20.68 36.03
N PRO A 688 42.87 -19.85 35.10
CA PRO A 688 44.25 -20.01 34.65
C PRO A 688 45.13 -19.91 35.89
N SER A 689 45.69 -21.03 36.36
CA SER A 689 46.66 -20.94 37.44
C SER A 689 47.80 -20.10 36.87
N ALA A 690 48.07 -18.94 37.47
CA ALA A 690 49.27 -18.19 37.17
C ALA A 690 50.43 -19.14 37.49
N GLY A 691 50.96 -19.81 36.48
CA GLY A 691 52.03 -20.77 36.65
C GLY A 691 53.19 -20.03 37.29
N GLU A 692 53.68 -20.54 38.41
CA GLU A 692 55.00 -20.15 38.88
C GLU A 692 55.97 -20.36 37.70
N PRO A 693 56.82 -19.37 37.39
CA PRO A 693 57.75 -19.50 36.27
C PRO A 693 58.61 -20.74 36.51
N ALA A 694 58.52 -21.70 35.59
CA ALA A 694 59.34 -22.90 35.64
C ALA A 694 60.82 -22.49 35.64
N GLU A 695 61.52 -22.80 36.74
CA GLU A 695 62.90 -22.35 36.95
C GLU A 695 63.92 -23.12 36.09
N ASP A 696 63.51 -24.15 35.36
CA ASP A 696 64.41 -24.94 34.51
C ASP A 696 63.75 -25.27 33.16
N GLY A 697 64.02 -24.44 32.15
CA GLY A 697 64.21 -24.76 30.71
C GLY A 697 63.37 -25.81 29.95
N GLU A 698 62.38 -26.48 30.52
CA GLU A 698 61.48 -27.38 29.81
C GLU A 698 60.41 -26.56 29.07
N PRO A 699 60.14 -26.84 27.79
CA PRO A 699 59.03 -26.21 27.09
C PRO A 699 57.76 -26.53 27.87
N ALA A 700 57.08 -25.49 28.35
CA ALA A 700 55.81 -25.59 29.04
C ALA A 700 54.92 -26.57 28.27
N GLY A 701 54.68 -27.76 28.86
CA GLY A 701 53.74 -28.70 28.30
C GLY A 701 52.44 -27.94 28.05
N THR A 702 51.90 -28.04 26.84
CA THR A 702 50.59 -27.49 26.49
C THR A 702 49.61 -27.97 27.56
N GLN A 703 49.32 -27.12 28.56
CA GLN A 703 48.28 -27.40 29.53
C GLN A 703 47.01 -27.58 28.71
N GLU A 704 46.53 -28.81 28.64
CA GLU A 704 45.26 -29.14 28.01
C GLU A 704 44.18 -28.31 28.73
N GLU A 705 43.73 -27.23 28.09
CA GLU A 705 42.62 -26.43 28.59
C GLU A 705 41.43 -27.38 28.77
N THR A 706 41.04 -27.62 30.02
CA THR A 706 39.97 -28.55 30.32
C THR A 706 38.64 -27.88 29.94
N ARG A 707 38.08 -28.27 28.80
CA ARG A 707 36.75 -27.82 28.35
C ARG A 707 35.70 -28.84 28.76
N ARG A 708 34.54 -28.35 29.16
CA ARG A 708 33.41 -29.19 29.57
C ARG A 708 32.20 -28.88 28.70
N THR A 709 31.58 -29.94 28.16
CA THR A 709 30.33 -29.87 27.43
C THR A 709 29.18 -29.58 28.37
N VAL A 710 28.46 -28.49 28.14
CA VAL A 710 27.34 -28.05 28.97
C VAL A 710 25.99 -28.13 28.26
N ALA A 711 26.00 -28.21 26.92
CA ALA A 711 24.81 -28.46 26.13
C ALA A 711 25.15 -29.25 24.86
N THR A 712 24.23 -30.10 24.41
CA THR A 712 24.30 -30.71 23.07
C THR A 712 22.95 -30.55 22.37
N LEU A 713 23.01 -30.26 21.09
CA LEU A 713 21.86 -30.11 20.20
C LEU A 713 21.89 -31.24 19.16
N ARG A 714 20.75 -31.82 18.88
CA ARG A 714 20.52 -32.63 17.69
C ARG A 714 19.26 -32.12 17.01
N ALA A 715 19.40 -31.67 15.77
CA ALA A 715 18.31 -31.21 14.94
C ALA A 715 18.30 -32.03 13.65
N LEU A 716 17.24 -32.81 13.44
CA LEU A 716 17.07 -33.64 12.25
C LEU A 716 16.02 -33.02 11.36
N GLU A 717 16.35 -32.74 10.09
CA GLU A 717 15.38 -32.27 9.11
C GLU A 717 14.23 -33.29 9.00
N ASP A 718 13.01 -32.84 9.27
CA ASP A 718 11.80 -33.61 9.03
C ASP A 718 10.85 -32.77 8.18
N ALA A 719 10.64 -33.19 6.93
CA ALA A 719 9.73 -32.54 6.01
C ALA A 719 8.26 -32.58 6.49
N ARG A 720 7.92 -33.43 7.46
CA ARG A 720 6.60 -33.51 8.06
C ARG A 720 6.48 -32.70 9.34
N ILE A 721 7.51 -31.95 9.75
CA ILE A 721 7.46 -31.18 11.02
C ILE A 721 6.33 -30.14 11.02
N SER A 722 5.89 -29.68 9.85
CA SER A 722 4.74 -28.78 9.71
C SER A 722 3.40 -29.54 9.68
N SER A 723 3.41 -30.85 9.43
CA SER A 723 2.21 -31.68 9.30
C SER A 723 1.56 -31.92 10.67
N PRO A 724 0.21 -31.80 10.77
CA PRO A 724 -0.50 -32.13 11.99
C PRO A 724 -0.21 -33.54 12.48
N GLY A 725 -0.07 -33.70 13.81
CA GLY A 725 0.14 -35.01 14.45
C GLY A 725 1.60 -35.49 14.54
N ASP A 726 2.57 -34.74 14.02
CA ASP A 726 3.99 -35.01 14.31
C ASP A 726 4.29 -34.80 15.82
N PRO A 727 4.97 -35.74 16.50
CA PRO A 727 5.18 -35.65 17.95
C PRO A 727 6.06 -34.46 18.37
N TYR A 728 7.05 -34.05 17.57
CA TYR A 728 7.89 -32.90 17.87
C TYR A 728 7.13 -31.58 17.64
N ARG A 729 6.28 -31.52 16.61
CA ARG A 729 5.34 -30.41 16.39
C ARG A 729 4.37 -30.25 17.55
N VAL A 730 3.73 -31.34 18.00
CA VAL A 730 2.78 -31.32 19.12
C VAL A 730 3.45 -30.78 20.39
N VAL A 731 4.67 -31.21 20.69
CA VAL A 731 5.41 -30.74 21.87
C VAL A 731 5.81 -29.28 21.75
N ALA A 732 6.19 -28.82 20.56
CA ALA A 732 6.47 -27.41 20.31
C ALA A 732 5.22 -26.54 20.50
N VAL A 733 4.05 -26.96 20.02
CA VAL A 733 2.77 -26.25 20.27
C VAL A 733 2.46 -26.23 21.77
N HIS A 734 2.70 -27.33 22.50
CA HIS A 734 2.58 -27.33 23.96
C HIS A 734 3.59 -26.41 24.64
N ALA A 735 4.83 -26.33 24.14
CA ALA A 735 5.83 -25.39 24.65
C ALA A 735 5.36 -23.93 24.48
N LEU A 736 4.84 -23.59 23.30
CA LEU A 736 4.26 -22.26 23.03
C LEU A 736 3.03 -21.98 23.92
N THR A 737 2.19 -22.98 24.17
CA THR A 737 1.05 -22.87 25.09
C THR A 737 1.48 -22.68 26.55
N ILE A 738 2.61 -23.26 26.96
CA ILE A 738 3.18 -23.02 28.29
C ILE A 738 3.75 -21.61 28.37
N LEU A 739 4.44 -21.15 27.32
CA LEU A 739 5.01 -19.79 27.24
C LEU A 739 3.93 -18.71 27.26
N SER A 740 2.74 -18.95 26.70
CA SER A 740 1.62 -18.00 26.80
C SER A 740 1.15 -17.74 28.24
N GLY A 741 1.56 -18.58 29.22
CA GLY A 741 1.37 -18.29 30.64
C GLY A 741 2.13 -17.05 31.13
N ALA A 742 3.17 -16.62 30.41
CA ALA A 742 3.89 -15.37 30.67
C ALA A 742 3.23 -14.15 30.01
N HIS A 743 2.38 -14.36 28.99
CA HIS A 743 1.73 -13.31 28.20
C HIS A 743 0.20 -13.42 28.31
N PRO A 744 -0.38 -13.29 29.53
CA PRO A 744 -1.82 -13.43 29.71
C PRO A 744 -2.62 -12.37 28.95
N ASP A 745 -2.01 -11.21 28.66
CA ASP A 745 -2.56 -10.10 27.90
C ASP A 745 -2.58 -10.32 26.37
N ASP A 746 -1.82 -11.30 25.85
CA ASP A 746 -1.81 -11.64 24.42
C ASP A 746 -2.53 -12.99 24.17
N PRO A 747 -3.84 -13.00 23.88
CA PRO A 747 -4.56 -14.23 23.54
C PRO A 747 -4.06 -14.85 22.22
N GLY A 748 -3.47 -14.05 21.31
CA GLY A 748 -2.96 -14.48 20.01
C GLY A 748 -1.52 -15.00 20.03
N TYR A 749 -0.87 -15.04 21.20
CA TYR A 749 0.55 -15.42 21.33
C TYR A 749 0.85 -16.78 20.68
N VAL A 750 0.12 -17.83 21.07
CA VAL A 750 0.40 -19.20 20.61
C VAL A 750 0.24 -19.31 19.09
N GLU A 751 -0.82 -18.73 18.55
CA GLU A 751 -1.10 -18.70 17.11
C GLU A 751 0.01 -17.96 16.34
N THR A 752 0.41 -16.78 16.81
CA THR A 752 1.48 -15.99 16.19
C THR A 752 2.80 -16.75 16.18
N GLN A 753 3.20 -17.33 17.32
CA GLN A 753 4.45 -18.08 17.43
C GLN A 753 4.42 -19.37 16.61
N ALA A 754 3.28 -20.08 16.59
CA ALA A 754 3.10 -21.30 15.81
C ALA A 754 3.11 -21.03 14.31
N ARG A 755 2.53 -19.92 13.84
CA ARG A 755 2.54 -19.52 12.43
C ARG A 755 3.95 -19.23 11.91
N LEU A 756 4.79 -18.61 12.76
CA LEU A 756 6.19 -18.36 12.45
C LEU A 756 7.03 -19.65 12.47
N LEU A 757 6.74 -20.58 13.38
CA LEU A 757 7.46 -21.86 13.48
C LEU A 757 7.01 -22.89 12.43
N PHE A 758 5.73 -22.89 12.07
CA PHE A 758 5.07 -23.81 11.14
C PHE A 758 4.30 -23.04 10.06
N PRO A 759 4.98 -22.24 9.22
CA PRO A 759 4.31 -21.54 8.13
C PRO A 759 3.64 -22.58 7.21
N ALA A 760 2.42 -22.27 6.76
CA ALA A 760 1.66 -23.16 5.89
C ALA A 760 2.52 -23.54 4.67
N GLU A 761 2.67 -24.84 4.42
CA GLU A 761 3.34 -25.37 3.23
C GLU A 761 2.47 -25.17 1.98
N GLN A 762 2.03 -23.93 1.72
CA GLN A 762 1.45 -23.57 0.43
C GLN A 762 2.54 -23.58 -0.63
N GLY A 763 2.90 -24.81 -1.03
CA GLY A 763 3.87 -25.15 -2.05
C GLY A 763 5.30 -24.75 -1.71
N THR A 764 6.24 -25.54 -2.19
CA THR A 764 7.24 -24.92 -3.08
C THR A 764 6.53 -23.83 -3.86
N THR A 765 6.85 -22.56 -3.61
CA THR A 765 6.47 -21.51 -4.54
C THR A 765 7.18 -21.92 -5.81
N ALA A 766 6.48 -22.66 -6.69
CA ALA A 766 6.88 -22.81 -8.05
C ALA A 766 6.89 -21.37 -8.52
N THR A 767 8.06 -20.74 -8.49
CA THR A 767 8.22 -19.43 -9.06
C THR A 767 7.97 -19.71 -10.52
N THR A 768 6.75 -19.37 -10.94
CA THR A 768 6.36 -19.49 -12.32
C THR A 768 7.16 -18.41 -13.00
N GLN A 769 8.35 -18.80 -13.47
CA GLN A 769 9.22 -17.92 -14.21
C GLN A 769 8.62 -17.86 -15.61
N VAL A 770 8.37 -16.64 -16.09
CA VAL A 770 7.93 -16.44 -17.46
C VAL A 770 9.19 -16.29 -18.30
N ARG A 771 9.50 -17.28 -19.13
CA ARG A 771 10.56 -17.13 -20.12
C ARG A 771 10.02 -16.34 -21.30
N ALA A 772 10.71 -15.27 -21.68
CA ALA A 772 10.32 -14.47 -22.83
C ALA A 772 10.65 -15.16 -24.16
N ALA A 773 9.74 -15.05 -25.12
CA ALA A 773 9.96 -15.47 -26.51
C ALA A 773 10.42 -14.29 -27.40
N THR A 774 10.24 -13.06 -26.93
CA THR A 774 10.59 -11.82 -27.63
C THR A 774 11.60 -11.00 -26.82
N ASP A 775 12.33 -10.13 -27.49
CA ASP A 775 13.27 -9.17 -26.93
C ASP A 775 12.61 -7.89 -26.38
N TRP A 776 11.29 -7.95 -26.16
CA TRP A 776 10.52 -6.84 -25.62
C TRP A 776 9.33 -7.33 -24.80
N VAL A 777 8.87 -6.47 -23.89
CA VAL A 777 7.66 -6.63 -23.07
C VAL A 777 6.81 -5.36 -23.12
N LEU A 778 5.50 -5.50 -22.91
CA LEU A 778 4.62 -4.37 -22.65
C LEU A 778 4.42 -4.25 -21.14
N VAL A 779 4.86 -3.13 -20.56
CA VAL A 779 4.55 -2.78 -19.17
C VAL A 779 3.30 -1.92 -19.18
N ARG A 780 2.36 -2.20 -18.29
CA ARG A 780 1.17 -1.38 -18.07
C ARG A 780 0.86 -1.24 -16.59
N ARG A 781 0.11 -0.20 -16.22
CA ARG A 781 -0.43 -0.09 -14.87
C ARG A 781 -1.36 -1.27 -14.59
N ARG A 782 -1.22 -1.89 -13.41
CA ARG A 782 -2.08 -3.00 -12.99
C ARG A 782 -3.50 -2.48 -12.78
N ARG A 783 -4.48 -3.21 -13.29
CA ARG A 783 -5.89 -2.94 -13.02
C ARG A 783 -6.23 -3.48 -11.64
N ARG A 784 -7.02 -2.72 -10.87
CA ARG A 784 -7.72 -3.23 -9.67
C ARG A 784 -8.97 -4.00 -10.09
N GLU A 785 -8.83 -4.89 -11.06
CA GLU A 785 -9.85 -5.90 -11.31
C GLU A 785 -9.49 -7.05 -10.37
N ASP A 786 -10.10 -7.07 -9.18
CA ASP A 786 -10.16 -8.29 -8.37
C ASP A 786 -10.82 -9.33 -9.28
N CYS A 787 -9.99 -10.23 -9.80
CA CYS A 787 -10.46 -11.30 -10.68
C CYS A 787 -11.21 -12.29 -9.79
N GLU A 788 -12.53 -12.15 -9.71
CA GLU A 788 -13.41 -13.32 -9.65
C GLU A 788 -12.96 -14.26 -10.78
N ASP A 789 -12.85 -15.55 -10.49
CA ASP A 789 -12.34 -16.61 -11.38
C ASP A 789 -10.82 -16.85 -11.39
N THR A 790 -10.23 -16.92 -10.20
CA THR A 790 -9.16 -17.91 -10.03
C THR A 790 -9.81 -19.28 -9.89
N VAL A 791 -9.44 -20.26 -10.73
CA VAL A 791 -9.89 -21.64 -10.59
C VAL A 791 -9.44 -22.16 -9.22
N VAL A 792 -10.36 -22.12 -8.25
CA VAL A 792 -10.14 -22.62 -6.89
C VAL A 792 -10.08 -24.14 -6.96
N LEU A 793 -8.88 -24.70 -6.79
CA LEU A 793 -8.75 -26.11 -6.41
C LEU A 793 -9.54 -26.30 -5.10
N PRO A 794 -10.31 -27.39 -4.92
CA PRO A 794 -11.13 -27.58 -3.74
C PRO A 794 -10.28 -27.49 -2.48
N THR A 795 -10.44 -26.40 -1.73
CA THR A 795 -9.74 -26.18 -0.46
C THR A 795 -10.23 -27.24 0.52
N PRO A 796 -9.35 -28.06 1.13
CA PRO A 796 -9.77 -28.99 2.15
C PRO A 796 -10.42 -28.20 3.31
N VAL A 797 -11.54 -28.71 3.79
CA VAL A 797 -12.39 -28.00 4.76
C VAL A 797 -12.23 -28.57 6.17
N SER A 798 -12.37 -27.71 7.15
CA SER A 798 -12.40 -28.02 8.58
C SER A 798 -13.77 -27.62 9.16
N PRO A 799 -14.63 -28.61 9.50
CA PRO A 799 -15.91 -28.32 10.12
C PRO A 799 -15.72 -27.88 11.58
N VAL A 800 -16.33 -26.76 11.95
CA VAL A 800 -16.36 -26.22 13.31
C VAL A 800 -17.81 -26.02 13.72
N THR A 801 -18.15 -26.31 14.98
CA THR A 801 -19.52 -26.10 15.48
C THR A 801 -19.59 -24.84 16.33
N ALA A 802 -20.50 -23.92 16.04
CA ALA A 802 -20.84 -22.81 16.90
C ALA A 802 -22.01 -23.17 17.82
N TRP A 803 -21.80 -23.01 19.12
CA TRP A 803 -22.80 -23.10 20.16
C TRP A 803 -23.16 -21.71 20.63
N VAL A 804 -24.43 -21.36 20.53
CA VAL A 804 -24.96 -20.04 20.90
C VAL A 804 -25.85 -20.21 22.12
N LEU A 805 -25.49 -19.55 23.22
CA LEU A 805 -26.29 -19.46 24.43
C LEU A 805 -26.82 -18.04 24.54
N ARG A 806 -28.15 -17.88 24.62
CA ARG A 806 -28.77 -16.59 24.87
C ARG A 806 -29.14 -16.46 26.35
N VAL A 807 -28.50 -15.53 27.04
CA VAL A 807 -28.74 -15.22 28.45
C VAL A 807 -29.98 -14.31 28.55
N PRO A 808 -30.92 -14.56 29.47
CA PRO A 808 -32.17 -13.80 29.56
C PRO A 808 -31.98 -12.33 29.96
N SER A 809 -30.95 -12.01 30.73
CA SER A 809 -30.67 -10.65 31.20
C SER A 809 -29.17 -10.37 31.27
N GLU A 810 -28.80 -9.11 31.05
CA GLU A 810 -27.42 -8.63 31.18
C GLU A 810 -26.83 -8.87 32.58
N ALA A 811 -27.67 -8.88 33.62
CA ALA A 811 -27.23 -9.11 35.00
C ALA A 811 -26.69 -10.53 35.24
N GLU A 812 -27.14 -11.52 34.46
CA GLU A 812 -26.70 -12.92 34.57
C GLU A 812 -25.46 -13.22 33.72
N VAL A 813 -25.11 -12.33 32.79
CA VAL A 813 -23.99 -12.50 31.86
C VAL A 813 -22.65 -12.74 32.58
N PRO A 814 -22.25 -11.97 33.62
CA PRO A 814 -20.95 -12.17 34.26
C PRO A 814 -20.77 -13.58 34.84
N ASP A 815 -21.81 -14.11 35.51
CA ASP A 815 -21.76 -15.44 36.13
C ASP A 815 -21.65 -16.55 35.07
N VAL A 816 -22.44 -16.43 33.99
CA VAL A 816 -22.40 -17.38 32.86
C VAL A 816 -21.06 -17.33 32.14
N VAL A 817 -20.54 -16.14 31.84
CA VAL A 817 -19.26 -15.95 31.15
C VAL A 817 -18.10 -16.51 31.98
N VAL A 818 -18.10 -16.29 33.29
CA VAL A 818 -17.11 -16.88 34.20
C VAL A 818 -17.20 -18.41 34.14
N GLY A 819 -18.39 -19.00 34.29
CA GLY A 819 -18.54 -20.47 34.28
C GLY A 819 -18.12 -21.13 32.96
N VAL A 820 -18.46 -20.52 31.81
CA VAL A 820 -18.03 -21.02 30.49
C VAL A 820 -16.52 -20.88 30.32
N ARG A 821 -15.91 -19.76 30.73
CA ARG A 821 -14.48 -19.50 30.53
C ARG A 821 -13.58 -20.34 31.43
N THR A 822 -13.98 -20.55 32.69
CA THR A 822 -13.20 -21.36 33.65
C THR A 822 -13.48 -22.85 33.53
N GLY A 823 -14.63 -23.22 32.96
CA GLY A 823 -15.17 -24.58 32.98
C GLY A 823 -15.77 -24.98 34.34
N GLU A 824 -15.92 -24.03 35.27
CA GLU A 824 -16.54 -24.26 36.59
C GLU A 824 -18.04 -23.97 36.49
N ASP A 825 -18.86 -25.03 36.52
CA ASP A 825 -20.33 -24.97 36.43
C ASP A 825 -20.90 -24.24 35.19
N PRO A 826 -20.45 -24.59 33.96
CA PRO A 826 -21.03 -24.00 32.76
C PRO A 826 -22.51 -24.41 32.59
N PRO A 827 -23.37 -23.56 32.02
CA PRO A 827 -24.76 -23.91 31.76
C PRO A 827 -24.87 -25.21 30.94
N GLN A 828 -25.60 -26.19 31.46
CA GLN A 828 -25.77 -27.49 30.80
C GLN A 828 -26.89 -27.49 29.75
N GLU A 829 -27.83 -26.54 29.83
CA GLU A 829 -28.97 -26.41 28.94
C GLU A 829 -28.96 -25.03 28.24
N GLY A 830 -29.73 -24.88 27.16
CA GLY A 830 -29.92 -23.60 26.47
C GLY A 830 -28.96 -23.32 25.31
N TRP A 831 -27.95 -24.17 25.07
CA TRP A 831 -27.08 -24.06 23.91
C TRP A 831 -27.78 -24.48 22.61
N ALA A 832 -27.80 -23.58 21.63
CA ALA A 832 -28.28 -23.85 20.30
C ALA A 832 -27.11 -24.00 19.33
N ARG A 833 -27.24 -24.94 18.38
CA ARG A 833 -26.15 -25.36 17.48
C ARG A 833 -26.26 -24.74 16.10
N ALA A 834 -25.15 -24.24 15.57
CA ALA A 834 -24.97 -23.91 14.16
C ALA A 834 -23.64 -24.44 13.63
N ASP A 835 -23.60 -24.89 12.38
CA ASP A 835 -22.38 -25.41 11.77
C ASP A 835 -21.64 -24.31 11.00
N LEU A 836 -20.31 -24.32 11.09
CA LEU A 836 -19.38 -23.46 10.39
C LEU A 836 -18.35 -24.30 9.64
N VAL A 837 -17.80 -23.74 8.56
CA VAL A 837 -16.76 -24.36 7.75
C VAL A 837 -15.61 -23.39 7.61
N PHE A 838 -14.41 -23.85 7.98
CA PHE A 838 -13.16 -23.13 7.78
C PHE A 838 -12.31 -23.85 6.73
N ALA A 839 -11.34 -23.15 6.15
CA ALA A 839 -10.28 -23.83 5.44
C ALA A 839 -9.41 -24.62 6.45
N GLN A 840 -8.95 -25.81 6.03
CA GLN A 840 -8.25 -26.72 6.93
C GLN A 840 -6.94 -26.10 7.43
N GLY A 841 -6.78 -26.03 8.75
CA GLY A 841 -5.58 -25.49 9.40
C GLY A 841 -5.43 -23.98 9.33
N THR A 842 -6.46 -23.23 8.93
CA THR A 842 -6.45 -21.76 8.87
C THR A 842 -7.59 -21.14 9.69
N ASP A 843 -7.56 -19.81 9.79
CA ASP A 843 -8.61 -18.92 10.34
C ASP A 843 -9.62 -18.45 9.28
N ASP A 844 -9.38 -18.75 8.00
CA ASP A 844 -10.26 -18.40 6.89
C ASP A 844 -11.64 -19.10 6.96
N LEU A 845 -12.70 -18.31 7.17
CA LEU A 845 -14.08 -18.76 7.30
C LEU A 845 -14.69 -18.93 5.91
N LEU A 846 -14.87 -20.18 5.49
CA LEU A 846 -15.50 -20.53 4.22
C LEU A 846 -17.02 -20.42 4.23
N THR A 847 -17.65 -20.37 5.41
CA THR A 847 -19.07 -20.03 5.54
C THR A 847 -19.27 -18.54 5.19
N PRO A 848 -20.01 -18.19 4.12
CA PRO A 848 -20.25 -16.78 3.78
C PRO A 848 -20.95 -16.03 4.91
N ALA A 849 -20.56 -14.77 5.15
CA ALA A 849 -21.10 -13.96 6.23
C ALA A 849 -22.64 -13.87 6.24
N PRO A 850 -23.35 -13.65 5.11
CA PRO A 850 -24.81 -13.62 5.11
C PRO A 850 -25.46 -14.96 5.53
N GLN A 851 -24.79 -16.07 5.21
CA GLN A 851 -25.26 -17.39 5.61
C GLN A 851 -25.05 -17.60 7.11
N TRP A 852 -23.93 -17.15 7.65
CA TRP A 852 -23.65 -17.21 9.08
C TRP A 852 -24.64 -16.35 9.89
N GLN A 853 -24.86 -15.09 9.51
CA GLN A 853 -25.86 -14.20 10.14
C GLN A 853 -27.27 -14.81 10.16
N THR A 854 -27.66 -15.48 9.09
CA THR A 854 -28.95 -16.17 9.01
C THR A 854 -29.03 -17.33 10.00
N ARG A 855 -27.98 -18.16 10.08
CA ARG A 855 -27.91 -19.29 11.03
C ARG A 855 -27.90 -18.80 12.48
N TYR A 856 -27.14 -17.75 12.77
CA TYR A 856 -27.06 -17.12 14.09
C TYR A 856 -28.44 -16.65 14.59
N ARG A 857 -29.23 -15.98 13.74
CA ARG A 857 -30.61 -15.60 14.08
C ARG A 857 -31.55 -16.79 14.27
N GLN A 858 -31.41 -17.84 13.44
CA GLN A 858 -32.21 -19.07 13.56
C GLN A 858 -31.97 -19.82 14.88
N VAL A 859 -30.77 -19.72 15.44
CA VAL A 859 -30.42 -20.28 16.75
C VAL A 859 -30.69 -19.32 17.91
N ASN A 860 -31.46 -18.25 17.65
CA ASN A 860 -31.88 -17.26 18.64
C ASN A 860 -30.71 -16.53 19.32
N GLY A 861 -29.65 -16.20 18.56
CA GLY A 861 -28.57 -15.34 19.06
C GLY A 861 -29.04 -13.93 19.38
N GLY A 862 -28.50 -13.34 20.45
CA GLY A 862 -28.81 -11.97 20.89
C GLY A 862 -28.15 -10.87 20.04
N SER A 863 -28.54 -9.61 20.26
CA SER A 863 -27.95 -8.44 19.59
C SER A 863 -26.55 -8.06 20.08
N ARG A 864 -26.14 -8.58 21.25
CA ARG A 864 -24.78 -8.42 21.78
C ARG A 864 -24.16 -9.76 22.13
N ILE A 865 -22.85 -9.83 21.99
CA ILE A 865 -22.04 -10.95 22.46
C ILE A 865 -21.30 -10.48 23.72
N ALA A 866 -21.21 -11.36 24.71
CA ALA A 866 -20.48 -11.13 25.95
C ALA A 866 -19.29 -12.08 26.15
N LEU A 867 -19.25 -13.18 25.39
CA LEU A 867 -18.10 -14.08 25.33
C LEU A 867 -18.06 -14.78 23.97
N VAL A 868 -16.86 -14.85 23.40
CA VAL A 868 -16.54 -15.66 22.23
C VAL A 868 -15.42 -16.61 22.61
N GLY A 869 -15.77 -17.87 22.86
CA GLY A 869 -14.86 -18.92 23.30
C GLY A 869 -14.54 -19.92 22.21
N TYR A 870 -13.33 -20.47 22.16
CA TYR A 870 -12.98 -21.59 21.27
C TYR A 870 -12.42 -22.79 22.03
N THR A 871 -12.82 -23.99 21.64
CA THR A 871 -12.20 -25.22 22.11
C THR A 871 -11.83 -26.11 20.92
N GLY A 872 -10.73 -26.85 21.06
CA GLY A 872 -10.36 -27.88 20.09
C GLY A 872 -11.09 -29.19 20.33
N ALA A 873 -11.37 -29.92 19.26
CA ALA A 873 -11.68 -31.33 19.40
C ALA A 873 -10.48 -32.10 19.97
N ALA A 874 -10.73 -33.22 20.63
CA ALA A 874 -9.66 -34.04 21.19
C ALA A 874 -8.68 -34.50 20.07
N GLY A 875 -7.42 -34.11 20.18
CA GLY A 875 -6.40 -34.39 19.16
C GLY A 875 -6.33 -33.39 18.01
N SER A 876 -7.18 -32.35 17.99
CA SER A 876 -7.03 -31.23 17.06
C SER A 876 -6.02 -30.21 17.57
N GLU A 877 -5.37 -29.52 16.64
CA GLU A 877 -4.35 -28.51 16.93
C GLU A 877 -4.96 -27.10 17.04
N ALA A 878 -6.24 -27.06 17.37
CA ALA A 878 -7.11 -25.91 17.55
C ALA A 878 -6.50 -24.67 18.23
N VAL A 879 -5.51 -24.83 19.11
CA VAL A 879 -4.84 -23.70 19.79
C VAL A 879 -4.10 -22.80 18.80
N THR A 880 -3.65 -23.31 17.64
CA THR A 880 -2.86 -22.52 16.67
C THR A 880 -3.69 -21.66 15.73
N THR A 881 -5.02 -21.83 15.69
CA THR A 881 -5.93 -21.06 14.82
C THR A 881 -7.18 -20.56 15.53
N GLY A 882 -7.34 -20.88 16.82
CA GLY A 882 -8.59 -20.69 17.54
C GLY A 882 -9.00 -19.22 17.64
N ILE A 883 -8.07 -18.34 18.01
CA ILE A 883 -8.36 -16.90 18.15
C ILE A 883 -8.66 -16.27 16.79
N GLY A 884 -7.85 -16.54 15.76
CA GLY A 884 -8.13 -16.08 14.40
C GLY A 884 -9.52 -16.52 13.90
N ARG A 885 -9.91 -17.77 14.19
CA ARG A 885 -11.27 -18.27 13.89
C ARG A 885 -12.35 -17.51 14.64
N LEU A 886 -12.15 -17.21 15.93
CA LEU A 886 -13.11 -16.39 16.70
C LEU A 886 -13.27 -15.01 16.09
N THR A 887 -12.17 -14.36 15.69
CA THR A 887 -12.20 -13.06 15.00
C THR A 887 -12.99 -13.14 13.70
N ALA A 888 -12.79 -14.18 12.89
CA ALA A 888 -13.53 -14.37 11.64
C ALA A 888 -15.04 -14.60 11.88
N VAL A 889 -15.42 -15.36 12.93
CA VAL A 889 -16.83 -15.58 13.29
C VAL A 889 -17.52 -14.29 13.71
N VAL A 890 -16.86 -13.49 14.54
CA VAL A 890 -17.41 -12.20 15.00
C VAL A 890 -17.48 -11.20 13.86
N GLY A 891 -16.41 -11.07 13.08
CA GLY A 891 -16.37 -10.14 11.94
C GLY A 891 -17.45 -10.43 10.90
N ALA A 892 -17.87 -11.69 10.76
CA ALA A 892 -18.97 -12.09 9.89
C ALA A 892 -20.38 -11.77 10.47
N LEU A 893 -20.50 -11.45 11.76
CA LEU A 893 -21.76 -10.99 12.39
C LEU A 893 -21.88 -9.45 12.45
N THR A 894 -20.76 -8.73 12.42
CA THR A 894 -20.74 -7.26 12.39
C THR A 894 -21.30 -6.73 11.05
N PRO A 895 -22.06 -5.62 11.03
CA PRO A 895 -22.43 -4.73 12.15
C PRO A 895 -23.70 -5.12 12.92
N ASP A 896 -24.41 -6.18 12.52
CA ASP A 896 -25.73 -6.52 13.08
C ASP A 896 -25.68 -7.01 14.53
N VAL A 897 -24.50 -7.43 15.00
CA VAL A 897 -24.26 -7.90 16.37
C VAL A 897 -23.04 -7.17 16.93
N GLU A 898 -23.20 -6.56 18.09
CA GLU A 898 -22.13 -5.84 18.78
C GLU A 898 -21.33 -6.75 19.70
N LEU A 899 -20.00 -6.55 19.71
CA LEU A 899 -19.08 -7.12 20.67
C LEU A 899 -18.99 -6.14 21.86
N ASP A 900 -19.27 -6.59 23.08
CA ASP A 900 -19.11 -5.82 24.30
C ASP A 900 -17.67 -5.27 24.44
N PRO A 901 -17.49 -3.99 24.83
CA PRO A 901 -16.17 -3.38 24.93
C PRO A 901 -15.25 -3.99 26.01
N GLY A 902 -15.80 -4.86 26.88
CA GLY A 902 -15.05 -5.64 27.87
C GLY A 902 -14.77 -7.10 27.46
N GLU A 903 -15.09 -7.48 26.23
CA GLU A 903 -15.05 -8.89 25.82
C GLU A 903 -13.65 -9.49 25.71
N VAL A 904 -13.62 -10.79 25.95
CA VAL A 904 -12.43 -11.63 25.82
C VAL A 904 -12.71 -12.69 24.76
N MET A 905 -12.05 -12.59 23.60
CA MET A 905 -11.85 -13.76 22.75
C MET A 905 -10.87 -14.69 23.46
N ASP A 906 -11.32 -15.87 23.86
CA ASP A 906 -10.51 -16.78 24.67
C ASP A 906 -10.69 -18.26 24.29
N PHE A 907 -9.81 -19.10 24.79
CA PHE A 907 -9.98 -20.54 24.76
C PHE A 907 -10.84 -21.03 25.92
N VAL A 908 -11.69 -22.01 25.65
CA VAL A 908 -12.52 -22.71 26.64
C VAL A 908 -11.81 -24.04 26.99
N PRO A 909 -11.17 -24.14 28.17
CA PRO A 909 -10.23 -25.22 28.50
C PRO A 909 -10.93 -26.55 28.82
N ALA A 910 -12.17 -26.52 29.32
CA ALA A 910 -12.91 -27.70 29.75
C ALA A 910 -14.42 -27.54 29.50
N PRO A 911 -14.86 -27.47 28.23
CA PRO A 911 -16.28 -27.43 27.91
C PRO A 911 -16.95 -28.76 28.28
N ALA A 912 -18.26 -28.75 28.48
CA ALA A 912 -19.04 -29.98 28.65
C ALA A 912 -18.82 -30.91 27.46
N ALA A 913 -18.62 -32.21 27.71
CA ALA A 913 -18.24 -33.18 26.68
C ALA A 913 -19.25 -33.26 25.52
N GLU A 914 -20.52 -32.97 25.79
CA GLU A 914 -21.61 -32.94 24.79
C GLU A 914 -21.48 -31.79 23.78
N LEU A 915 -20.76 -30.73 24.15
CA LEU A 915 -20.52 -29.56 23.30
C LEU A 915 -19.25 -29.72 22.44
N VAL A 916 -18.53 -30.84 22.54
CA VAL A 916 -17.39 -31.17 21.67
C VAL A 916 -17.76 -32.35 20.81
N LEU A 917 -18.19 -32.08 19.58
CA LEU A 917 -18.73 -33.10 18.69
C LEU A 917 -17.61 -33.92 18.01
N PRO A 918 -17.76 -35.26 17.94
CA PRO A 918 -16.86 -36.09 17.13
C PRO A 918 -16.92 -35.69 15.65
N GLY A 919 -15.75 -35.57 15.00
CA GLY A 919 -15.65 -35.28 13.57
C GLY A 919 -15.62 -33.78 13.22
N THR A 920 -15.62 -32.89 14.20
CA THR A 920 -15.30 -31.47 14.03
C THR A 920 -13.86 -31.19 14.45
N ASP A 921 -13.30 -30.07 13.99
CA ASP A 921 -11.96 -29.62 14.36
C ASP A 921 -11.96 -28.79 15.66
N GLY A 922 -13.15 -28.34 16.06
CA GLY A 922 -13.35 -27.59 17.29
C GLY A 922 -14.78 -27.09 17.46
N SER A 923 -14.99 -26.32 18.52
CA SER A 923 -16.27 -25.68 18.81
C SER A 923 -16.08 -24.24 19.27
N VAL A 924 -16.91 -23.35 18.74
CA VAL A 924 -17.03 -21.95 19.13
C VAL A 924 -18.20 -21.83 20.11
N PHE A 925 -18.05 -21.01 21.14
CA PHE A 925 -19.07 -20.75 22.16
C PHE A 925 -19.38 -19.26 22.16
N LEU A 926 -20.62 -18.89 21.88
CA LEU A 926 -21.11 -17.53 21.90
C LEU A 926 -22.09 -17.39 23.07
N VAL A 927 -21.73 -16.60 24.08
CA VAL A 927 -22.68 -16.18 25.11
C VAL A 927 -23.22 -14.83 24.68
N THR A 928 -24.51 -14.77 24.43
CA THR A 928 -25.18 -13.64 23.79
C THR A 928 -26.32 -13.17 24.66
N TYR A 929 -26.70 -11.91 24.52
CA TYR A 929 -27.86 -11.36 25.21
C TYR A 929 -28.46 -10.25 24.36
N ASP A 930 -29.73 -9.94 24.61
CA ASP A 930 -30.27 -8.69 24.10
C ASP A 930 -30.04 -7.63 25.17
N ARG A 931 -29.65 -6.44 24.74
CA ARG A 931 -29.61 -5.27 25.63
C ARG A 931 -30.97 -5.19 26.32
N ASP A 932 -30.98 -5.25 27.65
CA ASP A 932 -32.20 -5.03 28.41
C ASP A 932 -32.69 -3.64 27.99
N PRO A 933 -33.88 -3.49 27.40
CA PRO A 933 -34.39 -2.19 26.99
C PRO A 933 -34.80 -1.46 28.27
N LYS A 934 -33.82 -1.11 29.10
CA LYS A 934 -33.97 -0.01 30.03
C LYS A 934 -33.83 1.22 29.17
N PRO A 935 -34.96 1.88 28.81
CA PRO A 935 -34.90 3.20 28.24
C PRO A 935 -34.02 4.02 29.16
N ASP A 936 -32.89 4.52 28.69
CA ASP A 936 -32.18 5.54 29.42
C ASP A 936 -33.20 6.70 29.52
N PRO A 937 -33.71 7.03 30.73
CA PRO A 937 -34.84 7.95 30.88
C PRO A 937 -34.54 9.32 30.24
N ASP A 938 -33.27 9.61 29.98
CA ASP A 938 -32.79 10.88 29.45
C ASP A 938 -32.30 10.80 27.99
N GLU A 939 -32.56 9.72 27.26
CA GLU A 939 -32.20 9.57 25.84
C GLU A 939 -33.23 10.20 24.89
N LEU A 940 -32.72 11.02 23.97
CA LEU A 940 -33.44 11.73 22.92
C LEU A 940 -32.92 11.27 21.56
N ALA A 941 -33.73 10.50 20.83
CA ALA A 941 -33.46 10.18 19.43
C ALA A 941 -33.73 11.39 18.53
N VAL A 942 -32.82 11.69 17.61
CA VAL A 942 -32.95 12.80 16.65
C VAL A 942 -33.28 12.21 15.28
N ILE A 943 -34.42 12.62 14.72
CA ILE A 943 -34.99 12.03 13.50
C ILE A 943 -35.24 13.14 12.49
N VAL A 944 -34.68 13.01 11.29
CA VAL A 944 -35.00 13.89 10.16
C VAL A 944 -36.19 13.33 9.39
N VAL A 945 -37.16 14.20 9.10
CA VAL A 945 -38.36 13.87 8.35
C VAL A 945 -38.37 14.62 7.02
N ASP A 946 -38.25 13.91 5.90
CA ASP A 946 -38.39 14.49 4.55
C ASP A 946 -39.87 14.59 4.19
N VAL A 947 -40.43 15.80 4.31
CA VAL A 947 -41.82 16.04 3.93
C VAL A 947 -41.85 16.42 2.45
N ARG A 948 -42.17 15.45 1.60
CA ARG A 948 -42.44 15.68 0.17
C ARG A 948 -43.82 16.33 -0.01
N SER A 949 -44.00 17.10 -1.09
CA SER A 949 -45.20 17.92 -1.33
C SER A 949 -46.53 17.15 -1.35
N GLU A 950 -46.50 15.84 -1.63
CA GLU A 950 -47.69 14.99 -1.71
C GLU A 950 -48.09 14.36 -0.35
N GLU A 951 -47.24 14.46 0.68
CA GLU A 951 -47.44 13.81 1.98
C GLU A 951 -47.73 14.79 3.12
N THR A 952 -48.77 15.60 2.94
CA THR A 952 -49.29 16.49 4.01
C THR A 952 -49.70 15.71 5.27
N GLY A 953 -50.06 14.43 5.12
CA GLY A 953 -50.45 13.53 6.21
C GLY A 953 -49.35 13.31 7.26
N LEU A 954 -48.11 13.00 6.84
CA LEU A 954 -47.00 12.71 7.75
C LEU A 954 -46.59 13.97 8.54
N ARG A 955 -46.50 15.11 7.85
CA ARG A 955 -46.22 16.40 8.50
C ARG A 955 -47.25 16.73 9.57
N SER A 956 -48.54 16.60 9.24
CA SER A 956 -49.62 16.82 10.21
C SER A 956 -49.62 15.77 11.31
N ALA A 957 -49.27 14.51 11.04
CA ALA A 957 -49.17 13.48 12.07
C ALA A 957 -48.09 13.81 13.11
N VAL A 958 -46.87 14.17 12.65
CA VAL A 958 -45.75 14.57 13.51
C VAL A 958 -46.09 15.85 14.29
N LEU A 959 -46.64 16.86 13.60
CA LEU A 959 -47.03 18.11 14.23
C LEU A 959 -48.17 17.90 15.24
N ASP A 960 -49.19 17.09 14.96
CA ASP A 960 -50.35 16.94 15.85
C ASP A 960 -50.11 15.93 16.98
N GLY A 961 -48.98 15.21 16.97
CA GLY A 961 -48.67 14.19 17.97
C GLY A 961 -49.45 12.89 17.78
N ARG A 962 -49.84 12.55 16.54
CA ARG A 962 -50.58 11.32 16.20
C ARG A 962 -49.60 10.18 15.90
N ALA A 963 -49.11 9.52 16.95
CA ALA A 963 -48.09 8.48 16.84
C ALA A 963 -48.51 7.28 16.01
N GLU A 964 -49.79 6.93 15.99
CA GLU A 964 -50.35 5.82 15.22
C GLU A 964 -50.24 6.01 13.69
N ASP A 965 -50.14 7.26 13.24
CA ASP A 965 -50.07 7.62 11.81
C ASP A 965 -48.63 7.70 11.27
N VAL A 966 -47.62 7.65 12.15
CA VAL A 966 -46.19 7.73 11.78
C VAL A 966 -45.61 6.38 11.30
N PRO A 967 -45.90 5.22 11.93
CA PRO A 967 -45.42 3.91 11.49
C PRO A 967 -45.92 3.46 10.11
N GLY A 968 -47.02 4.05 9.62
CA GLY A 968 -47.55 3.78 8.28
C GLY A 968 -46.84 4.53 7.15
N ALA A 969 -45.92 5.45 7.49
CA ALA A 969 -45.11 6.18 6.52
C ALA A 969 -43.99 5.29 5.97
N ASP A 970 -43.57 5.59 4.73
CA ASP A 970 -42.41 4.93 4.11
C ASP A 970 -41.17 5.11 5.02
N PRO A 971 -40.52 4.02 5.48
CA PRO A 971 -39.30 4.10 6.28
C PRO A 971 -38.20 4.95 5.65
N ALA A 972 -38.23 5.13 4.32
CA ALA A 972 -37.32 6.02 3.61
C ALA A 972 -37.53 7.51 3.90
N LEU A 973 -38.58 7.91 4.64
CA LEU A 973 -38.89 9.31 4.97
C LEU A 973 -38.54 9.68 6.41
N LEU A 974 -38.25 8.69 7.26
CA LEU A 974 -37.84 8.86 8.65
C LEU A 974 -36.40 8.37 8.79
N HIS A 975 -35.48 9.30 8.99
CA HIS A 975 -34.07 8.97 9.16
C HIS A 975 -33.64 9.32 10.57
N GLU A 976 -33.40 8.31 11.39
CA GLU A 976 -32.69 8.52 12.65
C GLU A 976 -31.24 8.88 12.35
N ILE A 977 -30.82 10.04 12.83
CA ILE A 977 -29.49 10.61 12.56
C ILE A 977 -28.55 10.50 13.76
N GLY A 978 -29.07 10.04 14.90
CA GLY A 978 -28.33 9.79 16.12
C GLY A 978 -29.23 9.92 17.35
N SER A 979 -28.70 9.52 18.51
CA SER A 979 -29.31 9.76 19.80
C SER A 979 -28.38 10.58 20.69
N VAL A 980 -28.97 11.39 21.57
CA VAL A 980 -28.23 12.17 22.56
C VAL A 980 -28.82 11.94 23.93
N SER A 981 -28.00 11.99 24.97
CA SER A 981 -28.47 11.97 26.36
C SER A 981 -27.88 13.13 27.15
N ALA A 982 -28.40 13.36 28.36
CA ALA A 982 -27.85 14.40 29.25
C ALA A 982 -26.37 14.14 29.62
N THR A 983 -25.91 12.89 29.55
CA THR A 983 -24.54 12.47 29.89
C THR A 983 -23.65 12.30 28.66
N SER A 984 -24.23 12.09 27.47
CA SER A 984 -23.52 11.88 26.21
C SER A 984 -24.08 12.79 25.13
N LEU A 985 -23.52 14.00 25.06
CA LEU A 985 -23.92 15.05 24.13
C LEU A 985 -22.96 15.10 22.91
N ASP A 986 -22.92 14.04 22.09
CA ASP A 986 -22.10 14.01 20.88
C ASP A 986 -22.77 14.75 19.71
N LEU A 987 -22.79 16.08 19.80
CA LEU A 987 -23.36 16.94 18.79
C LEU A 987 -22.61 16.95 17.44
N PRO A 988 -21.26 16.76 17.38
CA PRO A 988 -20.55 16.60 16.11
C PRO A 988 -21.07 15.48 15.22
N ASP A 989 -21.42 14.32 15.77
CA ASP A 989 -21.95 13.20 14.99
C ASP A 989 -23.35 13.52 14.43
N VAL A 990 -24.22 14.09 15.28
CA VAL A 990 -25.54 14.58 14.86
C VAL A 990 -25.41 15.65 13.77
N GLU A 991 -24.43 16.57 13.89
CA GLU A 991 -24.15 17.59 12.87
C GLU A 991 -23.69 16.95 11.55
N MET A 992 -22.73 16.03 11.59
CA MET A 992 -22.19 15.37 10.41
C MET A 992 -23.28 14.64 9.64
N GLU A 993 -24.11 13.88 10.37
CA GLU A 993 -25.19 13.10 9.78
C GLU A 993 -26.32 14.00 9.26
N THR A 994 -26.65 15.07 9.99
CA THR A 994 -27.59 16.11 9.52
C THR A 994 -27.09 16.73 8.21
N ARG A 995 -25.81 17.12 8.13
CA ARG A 995 -25.22 17.67 6.89
C ARG A 995 -25.27 16.67 5.75
N ARG A 996 -24.94 15.40 6.00
CA ARG A 996 -25.05 14.32 5.00
C ARG A 996 -26.46 14.25 4.42
N LYS A 997 -27.48 14.25 5.29
CA LYS A 997 -28.89 14.21 4.86
C LYS A 997 -29.36 15.50 4.18
N LEU A 998 -28.92 16.66 4.63
CA LEU A 998 -29.23 17.93 3.96
C LEU A 998 -28.64 18.00 2.54
N VAL A 999 -27.45 17.41 2.32
CA VAL A 999 -26.84 17.30 0.98
C VAL A 999 -27.67 16.38 0.07
N GLU A 1000 -28.14 15.23 0.59
CA GLU A 1000 -29.03 14.32 -0.16
C GLU A 1000 -30.35 15.01 -0.55
N LEU A 1001 -30.89 15.88 0.31
CA LEU A 1001 -32.21 16.51 0.13
C LEU A 1001 -32.21 17.79 -0.73
N THR A 1002 -31.06 18.23 -1.28
CA THR A 1002 -30.91 19.40 -2.17
C THR A 1002 -31.59 20.68 -1.65
N VAL A 1003 -31.22 21.10 -0.43
CA VAL A 1003 -31.97 22.10 0.35
C VAL A 1003 -31.55 23.54 0.02
N SER A 1004 -32.20 24.21 -0.94
CA SER A 1004 -31.95 25.64 -1.21
C SER A 1004 -33.07 26.60 -0.78
N GLN A 1005 -34.32 26.13 -0.59
CA GLN A 1005 -35.42 26.94 -0.02
C GLN A 1005 -36.48 26.02 0.59
N ARG A 1006 -36.49 25.81 1.92
CA ARG A 1006 -37.47 24.95 2.63
C ARG A 1006 -37.79 25.50 4.02
N SER A 1007 -38.97 25.19 4.55
CA SER A 1007 -39.34 25.48 5.95
C SER A 1007 -38.77 24.40 6.86
N LEU A 1008 -38.04 24.81 7.91
CA LEU A 1008 -37.42 23.93 8.89
C LEU A 1008 -38.13 24.07 10.23
N GLN A 1009 -38.64 22.97 10.77
CA GLN A 1009 -39.36 22.97 12.05
C GLN A 1009 -38.92 21.81 12.94
N ALA A 1010 -38.65 22.08 14.21
CA ALA A 1010 -38.37 21.06 15.21
C ALA A 1010 -39.63 20.73 16.04
N VAL A 1011 -39.85 19.44 16.32
CA VAL A 1011 -40.93 18.97 17.21
C VAL A 1011 -40.36 17.89 18.12
N VAL A 1012 -40.61 17.99 19.42
CA VAL A 1012 -40.15 17.00 20.39
C VAL A 1012 -41.34 16.22 20.91
N TRP A 1013 -41.32 14.91 20.71
CA TRP A 1013 -42.25 13.99 21.33
C TRP A 1013 -41.62 13.41 22.58
N THR A 1014 -42.36 13.48 23.69
CA THR A 1014 -41.96 12.87 24.97
C THR A 1014 -42.96 11.80 25.34
N HIS A 1015 -42.49 10.64 25.82
CA HIS A 1015 -43.41 9.56 26.17
C HIS A 1015 -44.31 9.96 27.36
N ALA A 1016 -45.58 9.54 27.32
CA ALA A 1016 -46.62 10.05 28.23
C ALA A 1016 -46.43 9.64 29.71
N ASP A 1017 -45.75 8.53 29.97
CA ASP A 1017 -45.45 7.97 31.30
C ASP A 1017 -44.23 8.61 32.00
N LEU A 1018 -43.47 9.48 31.32
CA LEU A 1018 -42.32 10.15 31.91
C LEU A 1018 -42.76 11.11 33.02
N ASN A 1019 -41.97 11.19 34.10
CA ASN A 1019 -42.20 12.18 35.15
C ASN A 1019 -41.87 13.60 34.65
N GLY A 1020 -42.33 14.63 35.37
CA GLY A 1020 -42.16 16.02 34.95
C GLY A 1020 -40.69 16.46 34.82
N GLU A 1021 -39.83 15.99 35.71
CA GLU A 1021 -38.41 16.35 35.77
C GLU A 1021 -37.61 15.81 34.58
N VAL A 1022 -37.84 14.54 34.23
CA VAL A 1022 -37.24 13.89 33.04
C VAL A 1022 -37.75 14.58 31.77
N ARG A 1023 -39.05 14.88 31.70
CA ARG A 1023 -39.65 15.56 30.54
C ARG A 1023 -39.07 16.96 30.32
N ASP A 1024 -38.81 17.70 31.40
CA ASP A 1024 -38.18 19.02 31.33
C ASP A 1024 -36.69 18.93 30.97
N SER A 1025 -35.99 17.89 31.43
CA SER A 1025 -34.58 17.62 31.07
C SER A 1025 -34.43 17.27 29.59
N LEU A 1026 -35.27 16.38 29.06
CA LEU A 1026 -35.32 16.04 27.62
C LEU A 1026 -35.70 17.25 26.76
N ARG A 1027 -36.58 18.13 27.26
CA ARG A 1027 -36.90 19.40 26.57
C ARG A 1027 -35.68 20.32 26.51
N ALA A 1028 -34.92 20.45 27.60
CA ALA A 1028 -33.72 21.26 27.63
C ALA A 1028 -32.65 20.69 26.67
N LEU A 1029 -32.48 19.37 26.66
CA LEU A 1029 -31.58 18.64 25.78
C LEU A 1029 -31.93 18.87 24.30
N ALA A 1030 -33.20 18.73 23.92
CA ALA A 1030 -33.66 19.02 22.56
C ALA A 1030 -33.43 20.49 22.16
N GLY A 1031 -33.57 21.42 23.10
CA GLY A 1031 -33.24 22.83 22.90
C GLY A 1031 -31.76 23.03 22.55
N GLN A 1032 -30.85 22.36 23.26
CA GLN A 1032 -29.41 22.41 22.98
C GLN A 1032 -29.07 21.87 21.59
N VAL A 1033 -29.66 20.74 21.20
CA VAL A 1033 -29.48 20.16 19.85
C VAL A 1033 -29.96 21.13 18.78
N VAL A 1034 -31.15 21.71 18.94
CA VAL A 1034 -31.71 22.68 17.98
C VAL A 1034 -30.84 23.95 17.89
N ASP A 1035 -30.35 24.47 19.02
CA ASP A 1035 -29.50 25.66 19.02
C ASP A 1035 -28.11 25.39 18.42
N TRP A 1036 -27.56 24.19 18.61
CA TRP A 1036 -26.34 23.74 17.92
C TRP A 1036 -26.56 23.70 16.41
N LEU A 1037 -27.63 23.02 15.97
CA LEU A 1037 -27.95 22.89 14.54
C LEU A 1037 -28.21 24.26 13.89
N LYS A 1038 -28.82 25.24 14.58
CA LYS A 1038 -28.97 26.61 14.04
C LYS A 1038 -27.63 27.31 13.75
N GLY A 1039 -26.53 26.86 14.37
CA GLY A 1039 -25.18 27.32 14.04
C GLY A 1039 -24.75 26.96 12.62
N LEU A 1040 -25.41 25.97 12.01
CA LEU A 1040 -25.19 25.58 10.62
C LEU A 1040 -25.91 26.57 9.69
N PRO A 1041 -25.22 27.13 8.66
CA PRO A 1041 -25.83 28.05 7.71
C PRO A 1041 -27.11 27.52 7.05
N GLU A 1042 -27.17 26.21 6.81
CA GLU A 1042 -28.28 25.51 6.17
C GLU A 1042 -29.50 25.37 7.08
N MET A 1043 -29.30 25.41 8.41
CA MET A 1043 -30.32 25.22 9.43
C MET A 1043 -30.65 26.50 10.21
N ALA A 1044 -30.12 27.65 9.81
CA ALA A 1044 -30.36 28.94 10.45
C ALA A 1044 -31.85 29.31 10.55
N GLY A 1045 -32.70 28.75 9.68
CA GLY A 1045 -34.16 28.93 9.68
C GLY A 1045 -34.94 27.96 10.57
N LEU A 1046 -34.28 27.05 11.30
CA LEU A 1046 -34.94 26.04 12.15
C LEU A 1046 -35.69 26.73 13.30
N THR A 1047 -37.01 26.60 13.33
CA THR A 1047 -37.81 27.11 14.45
C THR A 1047 -37.66 26.22 15.68
N GLY A 1048 -37.67 26.82 16.88
CA GLY A 1048 -37.50 26.10 18.15
C GLY A 1048 -38.50 24.95 18.35
N PRO A 1049 -38.14 23.94 19.16
CA PRO A 1049 -38.92 22.71 19.25
C PRO A 1049 -40.27 22.92 19.93
N GLU A 1050 -41.36 22.51 19.27
CA GLU A 1050 -42.67 22.38 19.91
C GLU A 1050 -42.72 21.03 20.67
N VAL A 1051 -42.96 21.06 21.98
CA VAL A 1051 -42.98 19.83 22.80
C VAL A 1051 -44.38 19.27 22.93
N LYS A 1052 -44.57 18.00 22.59
CA LYS A 1052 -45.82 17.27 22.73
C LYS A 1052 -45.66 16.01 23.60
N PRO A 1053 -46.50 15.82 24.63
CA PRO A 1053 -46.62 14.53 25.29
C PRO A 1053 -47.37 13.58 24.36
N VAL A 1054 -46.70 12.56 23.87
CA VAL A 1054 -47.24 11.61 22.88
C VAL A 1054 -46.97 10.20 23.40
N THR A 1055 -47.96 9.30 23.31
CA THR A 1055 -47.72 7.88 23.59
C THR A 1055 -47.25 7.24 22.28
N PHE A 1056 -46.01 6.81 22.21
CA PHE A 1056 -45.41 6.18 21.03
C PHE A 1056 -44.64 4.93 21.45
N ASP A 1057 -44.51 3.95 20.55
CA ASP A 1057 -43.65 2.80 20.82
C ASP A 1057 -42.19 3.25 20.89
N ARG A 1058 -41.53 3.04 22.03
CA ARG A 1058 -40.13 3.45 22.25
C ARG A 1058 -39.13 2.68 21.37
N GLY A 1059 -39.57 1.60 20.70
CA GLY A 1059 -38.74 0.83 19.77
C GLY A 1059 -37.66 -0.01 20.48
N THR A 1060 -36.79 -0.64 19.70
CA THR A 1060 -35.67 -1.46 20.19
C THR A 1060 -34.59 -0.65 20.92
N ASP A 1061 -34.47 0.64 20.59
CA ASP A 1061 -33.42 1.52 21.10
C ASP A 1061 -33.84 2.24 22.40
N GLY A 1062 -35.12 2.18 22.77
CA GLY A 1062 -35.58 2.61 24.09
C GLY A 1062 -35.66 4.12 24.32
N ALA A 1063 -35.54 4.97 23.30
CA ALA A 1063 -35.53 6.43 23.48
C ALA A 1063 -36.74 6.97 24.27
N ALA A 1064 -36.48 7.76 25.31
CA ALA A 1064 -37.51 8.38 26.14
C ALA A 1064 -38.22 9.53 25.42
N ALA A 1065 -37.53 10.19 24.49
CA ALA A 1065 -38.08 11.21 23.60
C ALA A 1065 -37.55 11.10 22.17
N ARG A 1066 -38.29 11.71 21.23
CA ARG A 1066 -37.91 11.84 19.81
C ARG A 1066 -37.96 13.31 19.40
N LEU A 1067 -36.84 13.85 18.90
CA LEU A 1067 -36.75 15.16 18.27
C LEU A 1067 -36.87 14.99 16.75
N TYR A 1068 -38.01 15.36 16.20
CA TYR A 1068 -38.25 15.38 14.76
C TYR A 1068 -37.81 16.72 14.16
N LEU A 1069 -36.97 16.65 13.14
CA LEU A 1069 -36.55 17.77 12.30
C LEU A 1069 -37.30 17.69 10.97
N LEU A 1070 -38.37 18.46 10.85
CA LEU A 1070 -39.23 18.50 9.67
C LEU A 1070 -38.62 19.40 8.60
N ILE A 1071 -38.35 18.83 7.43
CA ILE A 1071 -37.82 19.54 6.26
C ILE A 1071 -38.90 19.52 5.18
N ALA A 1072 -39.58 20.65 4.97
CA ALA A 1072 -40.69 20.74 4.02
C ALA A 1072 -40.47 21.85 2.97
N PRO A 1073 -40.96 21.70 1.73
CA PRO A 1073 -40.96 22.79 0.76
C PRO A 1073 -41.63 24.05 1.34
N PRO A 1074 -41.20 25.26 0.92
CA PRO A 1074 -41.83 26.48 1.37
C PRO A 1074 -43.29 26.42 0.93
N ALA A 1075 -44.21 26.73 1.84
CA ALA A 1075 -45.63 26.76 1.49
C ALA A 1075 -45.79 27.66 0.25
N GLU A 1076 -46.26 27.10 -0.86
CA GLU A 1076 -46.74 27.92 -1.97
C GLU A 1076 -47.86 28.78 -1.36
N PHE A 1077 -47.61 30.09 -1.25
CA PHE A 1077 -48.64 31.04 -0.84
C PHE A 1077 -49.79 30.94 -1.85
N GLY A 1078 -50.84 30.22 -1.46
CA GLY A 1078 -52.16 30.27 -2.06
C GLY A 1078 -52.95 31.45 -1.52
#